data_AF-A0A7X0KRS0-F1
#
_entry.id   AF-A0A7X0KRS0-F1
#
_cell.length_a   1.000
_cell.length_b   1.000
_cell.length_c   1.000
_cell.angle_alpha   90.00
_cell.angle_beta   90.00
_cell.angle_gamma   90.00
#
_symmetry.space_group_name_H-M   'P 1'
#
loop_
_entity.id
_entity.type
_entity.pdbx_description
1 polymer ?
#
loop_
_entity_poly.entity_id
_entity_poly.type
_entity_poly.pdbx_seq_one_letter_code
_entity_poly.pdbx_strand_id
1 'polypeptide(L)'
;MKFKASAFLLAFALTAPLALFARTDAPALPAAATADQATTAKLVYGLLSDSRYAYRPRALDEATSKEVFKKYLETLDGSKQFFTQADVDKFASFQNNLGANIASGQLEPAFQIFAVYRQRVDERIAYARKLLKQDFNFDGDEKFEYDRKNAPWAKDDQELDALWRKSVMNDWLRLKLAGKKPEDIRKTLDKRYANLDDSVKELKSEDVFQFFMNAYTNTVDPHTDYFTPRTAENFNQQMSLSLEGIGAQLQKQDDLVVIREVIPGGPAALDGTLKPGDRIVGVGQGKSGPVEDVIGWRIDDVVAKIRGDKDTQVRLEYIPAEAGVDGKHRQVLLTRQKVRLAEQAAKGETIELPAKDGEPARRIGVIKLPAFYQDFEGRRRNAKDYASATRDVAKLLAGFKTDKVDGVVLDLRNNGGGSLDEAIELTGLFIEQGPVVQVRESGGRVTVNSDQNPAVAWDGPLAVLINRGSASASEIFAGAIQDYGRGLIIGETSFGKGTVQNIVDLDRWPANETDRFGQVKLTIAQFFRVSGSSTQHKGVVPDIAFPASVDATEFGESTYDNALPWSRIAAVPHTQYGNFAPLLPKLEALHTTRIANDKEFQWWEEDVRQFRTEAAKKYVVLNEAERRAEREKQDAQRKQRQEIRKQLGLPLDPLADDSSDDGLTGNERDIVKDAAREKLVDKRPDPLLRESASILSDAVNLLEKDRPLSVQVLPQSTGPGRWAD
;
A
#
# COMPACT_ATOMS: atom_id res chain seq x y z
N MET A 1 -36.21 74.98 -23.52
CA MET A 1 -37.69 75.04 -23.53
C MET A 1 -38.22 74.02 -22.53
N LYS A 2 -39.09 74.40 -21.58
CA LYS A 2 -40.57 74.22 -21.63
C LYS A 2 -40.97 72.75 -21.90
N PHE A 3 -41.78 72.04 -21.10
CA PHE A 3 -42.56 72.37 -19.88
C PHE A 3 -42.89 71.08 -19.07
N LYS A 4 -43.28 71.29 -17.81
CA LYS A 4 -44.19 70.51 -16.92
C LYS A 4 -45.42 69.90 -17.67
N ALA A 5 -46.17 68.89 -17.19
CA ALA A 5 -46.17 68.08 -15.95
C ALA A 5 -47.06 66.80 -16.09
N SER A 6 -47.05 65.94 -15.04
CA SER A 6 -48.07 64.97 -14.53
C SER A 6 -49.32 64.68 -15.39
N ALA A 7 -49.74 63.42 -15.59
CA ALA A 7 -50.42 62.53 -14.63
C ALA A 7 -50.87 61.21 -15.36
N PHE A 8 -51.25 60.04 -14.78
CA PHE A 8 -51.30 59.46 -13.42
C PHE A 8 -51.43 57.89 -13.52
N LEU A 9 -51.33 57.14 -12.40
CA LEU A 9 -51.83 55.77 -12.11
C LEU A 9 -51.71 54.62 -13.15
N LEU A 10 -50.87 53.60 -12.86
CA LEU A 10 -51.32 52.32 -12.27
C LEU A 10 -50.15 51.54 -11.66
N ALA A 11 -50.42 50.64 -10.71
CA ALA A 11 -49.40 49.90 -9.97
C ALA A 11 -48.98 48.59 -10.67
N PHE A 12 -47.69 48.23 -10.56
CA PHE A 12 -47.25 46.85 -10.52
C PHE A 12 -46.05 46.70 -9.58
N ALA A 13 -46.15 45.81 -8.60
CA ALA A 13 -45.05 45.49 -7.70
C ALA A 13 -44.11 44.49 -8.38
N LEU A 14 -42.82 44.80 -8.44
CA LEU A 14 -41.78 43.89 -8.89
C LEU A 14 -40.92 43.48 -7.69
N THR A 15 -41.25 42.33 -7.11
CA THR A 15 -40.38 41.64 -6.15
C THR A 15 -39.24 40.97 -6.91
N ALA A 16 -38.03 41.50 -6.81
CA ALA A 16 -36.83 40.80 -7.22
C ALA A 16 -36.33 39.92 -6.06
N PRO A 17 -36.27 38.58 -6.20
CA PRO A 17 -35.61 37.75 -5.20
C PRO A 17 -34.09 37.90 -5.34
N LEU A 18 -33.43 38.20 -4.23
CA LEU A 18 -31.97 38.05 -4.10
C LEU A 18 -31.62 36.57 -4.30
N ALA A 19 -30.96 36.26 -5.41
CA ALA A 19 -30.38 34.93 -5.63
C ALA A 19 -29.20 34.74 -4.68
N LEU A 20 -29.44 34.03 -3.57
CA LEU A 20 -28.37 33.43 -2.77
C LEU A 20 -27.57 32.49 -3.66
N PHE A 21 -26.24 32.59 -3.61
CA PHE A 21 -25.35 31.56 -4.13
C PHE A 21 -25.59 30.28 -3.33
N ALA A 22 -26.35 29.35 -3.90
CA ALA A 22 -26.48 28.02 -3.35
C ALA A 22 -25.12 27.32 -3.44
N ARG A 23 -24.57 26.93 -2.28
CA ARG A 23 -23.69 25.76 -2.26
C ARG A 23 -24.53 24.60 -2.75
N THR A 24 -24.06 23.88 -3.76
CA THR A 24 -24.70 22.63 -4.17
C THR A 24 -24.56 21.63 -3.04
N ASP A 25 -25.65 21.33 -2.34
CA ASP A 25 -25.68 20.22 -1.39
C ASP A 25 -25.18 18.95 -2.10
N ALA A 26 -24.26 18.22 -1.45
CA ALA A 26 -23.79 16.95 -1.98
C ALA A 26 -25.01 16.03 -2.23
N PRO A 27 -25.15 15.41 -3.41
CA PRO A 27 -26.34 14.65 -3.77
C PRO A 27 -26.61 13.58 -2.70
N ALA A 28 -27.86 13.51 -2.24
CA ALA A 28 -28.24 12.55 -1.22
C ALA A 28 -27.90 11.12 -1.67
N LEU A 29 -27.24 10.35 -0.80
CA LEU A 29 -26.98 8.94 -1.03
C LEU A 29 -28.30 8.23 -1.37
N PRO A 30 -28.38 7.47 -2.47
CA PRO A 30 -29.55 6.68 -2.80
C PRO A 30 -29.94 5.77 -1.62
N ALA A 31 -31.22 5.74 -1.29
CA ALA A 31 -31.73 4.92 -0.18
C ALA A 31 -31.71 3.40 -0.47
N ALA A 32 -31.36 3.01 -1.69
CA ALA A 32 -31.30 1.63 -2.18
C ALA A 32 -30.21 1.48 -3.25
N ALA A 33 -29.82 0.23 -3.49
CA ALA A 33 -28.87 -0.11 -4.55
C ALA A 33 -29.46 0.09 -5.95
N THR A 34 -28.58 0.28 -6.94
CA THR A 34 -28.96 0.25 -8.36
C THR A 34 -29.30 -1.18 -8.82
N ALA A 35 -30.03 -1.30 -9.93
CA ALA A 35 -30.30 -2.60 -10.56
C ALA A 35 -29.00 -3.36 -10.91
N ASP A 36 -27.93 -2.62 -11.23
CA ASP A 36 -26.62 -3.18 -11.55
C ASP A 36 -25.94 -3.71 -10.29
N GLN A 37 -25.93 -2.96 -9.19
CA GLN A 37 -25.43 -3.42 -7.89
C GLN A 37 -26.19 -4.65 -7.38
N ALA A 38 -27.52 -4.66 -7.51
CA ALA A 38 -28.35 -5.82 -7.17
C ALA A 38 -28.07 -7.06 -8.06
N THR A 39 -27.60 -6.85 -9.30
CA THR A 39 -27.16 -7.91 -10.20
C THR A 39 -25.75 -8.38 -9.85
N THR A 40 -24.81 -7.47 -9.64
CA THR A 40 -23.44 -7.76 -9.19
C THR A 40 -23.45 -8.56 -7.88
N ALA A 41 -24.29 -8.20 -6.89
CA ALA A 41 -24.42 -8.97 -5.65
C ALA A 41 -24.80 -10.44 -5.89
N LYS A 42 -25.70 -10.71 -6.85
CA LYS A 42 -26.09 -12.07 -7.26
C LYS A 42 -24.97 -12.82 -7.97
N LEU A 43 -24.21 -12.13 -8.83
CA LEU A 43 -23.05 -12.71 -9.52
C LEU A 43 -21.94 -13.09 -8.51
N VAL A 44 -21.63 -12.20 -7.57
CA VAL A 44 -20.64 -12.46 -6.50
C VAL A 44 -21.14 -13.56 -5.55
N TYR A 45 -22.42 -13.59 -5.21
CA TYR A 45 -23.03 -14.72 -4.48
C TYR A 45 -22.86 -16.05 -5.23
N GLY A 46 -23.16 -16.07 -6.54
CA GLY A 46 -22.99 -17.23 -7.40
C GLY A 46 -21.54 -17.74 -7.42
N LEU A 47 -20.57 -16.83 -7.51
CA LEU A 47 -19.15 -17.14 -7.56
C LEU A 47 -18.58 -17.69 -6.24
N LEU A 48 -19.08 -17.23 -5.09
CA LEU A 48 -18.51 -17.52 -3.77
C LEU A 48 -19.27 -18.59 -2.96
N SER A 49 -20.60 -18.67 -3.11
CA SER A 49 -21.48 -19.48 -2.26
C SER A 49 -22.33 -20.49 -3.01
N ASP A 50 -22.67 -20.26 -4.28
CA ASP A 50 -23.50 -21.18 -5.09
C ASP A 50 -22.69 -22.01 -6.11
N SER A 51 -21.36 -22.00 -6.00
CA SER A 51 -20.47 -22.71 -6.92
C SER A 51 -19.20 -23.23 -6.23
N ARG A 52 -18.29 -23.85 -7.01
CA ARG A 52 -17.00 -24.36 -6.54
C ARG A 52 -15.78 -23.60 -7.08
N TYR A 53 -15.99 -22.35 -7.54
CA TYR A 53 -14.94 -21.50 -8.09
C TYR A 53 -13.97 -20.99 -7.02
N ALA A 54 -14.48 -20.57 -5.85
CA ALA A 54 -13.65 -20.25 -4.70
C ALA A 54 -12.85 -21.48 -4.22
N TYR A 55 -11.63 -21.28 -3.71
CA TYR A 55 -10.82 -22.37 -3.16
C TYR A 55 -11.51 -23.11 -2.02
N ARG A 56 -12.16 -22.34 -1.13
CA ARG A 56 -12.97 -22.82 -0.02
C ARG A 56 -14.36 -22.19 -0.13
N PRO A 57 -15.27 -22.75 -0.95
CA PRO A 57 -16.63 -22.24 -1.06
C PRO A 57 -17.30 -22.25 0.31
N ARG A 58 -18.00 -21.16 0.62
CA ARG A 58 -18.65 -20.97 1.92
C ARG A 58 -20.11 -20.64 1.68
N ALA A 59 -21.00 -21.42 2.26
CA ALA A 59 -22.43 -21.13 2.21
C ALA A 59 -22.70 -19.81 2.96
N LEU A 60 -23.49 -18.93 2.36
CA LEU A 60 -23.88 -17.66 2.96
C LEU A 60 -25.10 -17.87 3.89
N ASP A 61 -24.86 -18.64 4.96
CA ASP A 61 -25.83 -19.01 5.99
C ASP A 61 -25.97 -17.94 7.10
N GLU A 62 -26.81 -18.19 8.11
CA GLU A 62 -27.03 -17.24 9.22
C GLU A 62 -25.73 -16.93 9.99
N ALA A 63 -24.84 -17.90 10.15
CA ALA A 63 -23.56 -17.71 10.83
C ALA A 63 -22.63 -16.80 10.01
N THR A 64 -22.51 -17.06 8.71
CA THR A 64 -21.71 -16.25 7.78
C THR A 64 -22.33 -14.86 7.61
N SER A 65 -23.65 -14.74 7.60
CA SER A 65 -24.39 -13.47 7.58
C SER A 65 -24.04 -12.57 8.78
N LYS A 66 -23.88 -13.15 9.99
CA LYS A 66 -23.39 -12.43 11.18
C LYS A 66 -21.93 -11.99 11.05
N GLU A 67 -21.09 -12.75 10.36
CA GLU A 67 -19.71 -12.34 10.06
C GLU A 67 -19.65 -11.21 9.03
N VAL A 68 -20.49 -11.22 7.98
CA VAL A 68 -20.65 -10.09 7.05
C VAL A 68 -21.06 -8.84 7.81
N PHE A 69 -22.06 -8.96 8.69
CA PHE A 69 -22.51 -7.87 9.55
C PHE A 69 -21.39 -7.29 10.41
N LYS A 70 -20.64 -8.14 11.13
CA LYS A 70 -19.48 -7.74 11.93
C LYS A 70 -18.42 -7.03 11.07
N LYS A 71 -17.99 -7.63 9.96
CA LYS A 71 -16.95 -7.05 9.08
C LYS A 71 -17.40 -5.73 8.48
N TYR A 72 -18.69 -5.55 8.18
CA TYR A 72 -19.19 -4.27 7.65
C TYR A 72 -19.13 -3.16 8.70
N LEU A 73 -19.52 -3.46 9.95
CA LEU A 73 -19.32 -2.51 11.06
C LEU A 73 -17.83 -2.21 11.32
N GLU A 74 -16.95 -3.20 11.21
CA GLU A 74 -15.49 -2.99 11.32
C GLU A 74 -14.91 -2.18 10.14
N THR A 75 -15.50 -2.28 8.94
CA THR A 75 -15.12 -1.48 7.76
C THR A 75 -15.51 0.00 7.93
N LEU A 76 -16.65 0.27 8.55
CA LEU A 76 -17.14 1.63 8.78
C LEU A 76 -16.55 2.27 10.05
N ASP A 77 -16.45 1.52 11.15
CA ASP A 77 -16.05 2.04 12.47
C ASP A 77 -15.25 0.99 13.30
N GLY A 78 -14.17 0.46 12.72
CA GLY A 78 -13.28 -0.50 13.40
C GLY A 78 -12.58 0.05 14.66
N SER A 79 -12.54 1.37 14.85
CA SER A 79 -12.03 2.04 16.06
C SER A 79 -13.13 2.34 17.10
N LYS A 80 -14.40 2.09 16.77
CA LYS A 80 -15.56 2.28 17.66
C LYS A 80 -15.62 3.70 18.21
N GLN A 81 -15.50 4.67 17.30
CA GLN A 81 -15.48 6.11 17.56
C GLN A 81 -16.74 6.83 17.06
N PHE A 82 -17.59 6.20 16.25
CA PHE A 82 -18.76 6.84 15.64
C PHE A 82 -20.09 6.22 16.10
N PHE A 83 -20.23 4.89 16.08
CA PHE A 83 -21.47 4.24 16.49
C PHE A 83 -21.61 4.12 18.01
N THR A 84 -22.85 4.29 18.49
CA THR A 84 -23.23 3.88 19.86
C THR A 84 -23.69 2.42 19.87
N GLN A 85 -23.67 1.77 21.04
CA GLN A 85 -24.26 0.46 21.25
C GLN A 85 -25.74 0.44 20.82
N ALA A 86 -26.48 1.52 21.11
CA ALA A 86 -27.87 1.66 20.69
C ALA A 86 -28.07 1.71 19.17
N ASP A 87 -27.05 2.09 18.38
CA ASP A 87 -27.11 2.01 16.91
C ASP A 87 -26.87 0.58 16.43
N VAL A 88 -25.84 -0.08 16.99
CA VAL A 88 -25.53 -1.49 16.72
C VAL A 88 -26.72 -2.40 17.05
N ASP A 89 -27.42 -2.13 18.16
CA ASP A 89 -28.62 -2.87 18.58
C ASP A 89 -29.80 -2.71 17.60
N LYS A 90 -29.96 -1.54 16.95
CA LYS A 90 -30.97 -1.35 15.88
C LYS A 90 -30.60 -2.20 14.66
N PHE A 91 -29.33 -2.16 14.26
CA PHE A 91 -28.83 -2.90 13.10
C PHE A 91 -28.80 -4.42 13.31
N ALA A 92 -28.78 -4.88 14.56
CA ALA A 92 -28.80 -6.30 14.93
C ALA A 92 -30.01 -7.07 14.35
N SER A 93 -31.09 -6.38 13.97
CA SER A 93 -32.23 -6.94 13.23
C SER A 93 -31.86 -7.47 11.83
N PHE A 94 -30.82 -6.91 11.19
CA PHE A 94 -30.38 -7.32 9.86
C PHE A 94 -29.44 -8.54 9.87
N GLN A 95 -28.71 -8.76 10.97
CA GLN A 95 -27.54 -9.66 11.01
C GLN A 95 -27.82 -11.09 10.53
N ASN A 96 -29.03 -11.61 10.76
CA ASN A 96 -29.43 -12.97 10.39
C ASN A 96 -29.80 -13.10 8.90
N ASN A 97 -30.20 -12.00 8.26
CA ASN A 97 -30.83 -11.99 6.94
C ASN A 97 -29.94 -11.38 5.84
N LEU A 98 -28.81 -10.72 6.17
CA LEU A 98 -27.89 -10.15 5.18
C LEU A 98 -27.48 -11.17 4.10
N GLY A 99 -27.35 -12.45 4.46
CA GLY A 99 -27.06 -13.50 3.50
C GLY A 99 -28.12 -13.69 2.42
N ALA A 100 -29.39 -13.85 2.81
CA ALA A 100 -30.53 -13.95 1.89
C ALA A 100 -30.74 -12.65 1.10
N ASN A 101 -30.44 -11.51 1.71
CA ASN A 101 -30.51 -10.19 1.11
C ASN A 101 -29.46 -10.02 -0.01
N ILE A 102 -28.20 -10.42 0.22
CA ILE A 102 -27.15 -10.46 -0.81
C ILE A 102 -27.57 -11.39 -1.97
N ALA A 103 -28.01 -12.62 -1.66
CA ALA A 103 -28.42 -13.61 -2.66
C ALA A 103 -29.63 -13.15 -3.51
N SER A 104 -30.50 -12.30 -2.97
CA SER A 104 -31.67 -11.73 -3.67
C SER A 104 -31.45 -10.33 -4.24
N GLY A 105 -30.31 -9.68 -3.95
CA GLY A 105 -29.96 -8.32 -4.36
C GLY A 105 -30.66 -7.20 -3.58
N GLN A 106 -31.18 -7.47 -2.38
CA GLN A 106 -31.88 -6.53 -1.50
C GLN A 106 -30.88 -5.87 -0.53
N LEU A 107 -30.16 -4.85 -1.01
CA LEU A 107 -28.98 -4.31 -0.32
C LEU A 107 -29.29 -3.12 0.60
N GLU A 108 -30.56 -2.74 0.76
CA GLU A 108 -31.03 -1.60 1.54
C GLU A 108 -30.44 -1.54 2.98
N PRO A 109 -30.26 -2.65 3.73
CA PRO A 109 -29.64 -2.61 5.05
C PRO A 109 -28.23 -2.01 5.06
N ALA A 110 -27.43 -2.22 4.01
CA ALA A 110 -26.09 -1.65 3.91
C ALA A 110 -26.16 -0.12 3.83
N PHE A 111 -27.03 0.40 2.96
CA PHE A 111 -27.27 1.83 2.79
C PHE A 111 -27.88 2.47 4.05
N GLN A 112 -28.74 1.75 4.77
CA GLN A 112 -29.33 2.22 6.04
C GLN A 112 -28.28 2.33 7.16
N ILE A 113 -27.41 1.33 7.32
CA ILE A 113 -26.29 1.38 8.28
C ILE A 113 -25.33 2.52 7.89
N PHE A 114 -25.00 2.66 6.60
CA PHE A 114 -24.12 3.72 6.12
C PHE A 114 -24.70 5.13 6.29
N ALA A 115 -26.02 5.31 6.13
CA ALA A 115 -26.68 6.58 6.39
C ALA A 115 -26.53 7.01 7.86
N VAL A 116 -26.67 6.07 8.81
CA VAL A 116 -26.40 6.34 10.23
C VAL A 116 -24.91 6.57 10.49
N TYR A 117 -24.00 5.85 9.82
CA TYR A 117 -22.56 6.14 9.90
C TYR A 117 -22.25 7.59 9.51
N ARG A 118 -22.75 8.05 8.35
CA ARG A 118 -22.59 9.44 7.90
C ARG A 118 -23.15 10.42 8.93
N GLN A 119 -24.37 10.19 9.43
CA GLN A 119 -24.94 11.02 10.50
C GLN A 119 -24.03 11.10 11.74
N ARG A 120 -23.47 9.96 12.18
CA ARG A 120 -22.55 9.95 13.33
C ARG A 120 -21.25 10.70 13.03
N VAL A 121 -20.69 10.57 11.82
CA VAL A 121 -19.54 11.39 11.39
C VAL A 121 -19.88 12.89 11.51
N ASP A 122 -20.94 13.36 10.86
CA ASP A 122 -21.42 14.75 10.93
C ASP A 122 -21.52 15.27 12.39
N GLU A 123 -22.15 14.48 13.28
CA GLU A 123 -22.32 14.80 14.70
C GLU A 123 -20.98 14.88 15.46
N ARG A 124 -20.09 13.89 15.26
CA ARG A 124 -18.77 13.85 15.88
C ARG A 124 -17.88 15.00 15.42
N ILE A 125 -17.92 15.34 14.13
CA ILE A 125 -17.20 16.50 13.57
C ILE A 125 -17.74 17.82 14.14
N ALA A 126 -19.06 17.99 14.21
CA ALA A 126 -19.67 19.18 14.81
C ALA A 126 -19.24 19.36 16.27
N TYR A 127 -19.17 18.27 17.05
CA TYR A 127 -18.65 18.27 18.42
C TYR A 127 -17.15 18.61 18.47
N ALA A 128 -16.32 17.99 17.63
CA ALA A 128 -14.89 18.27 17.57
C ALA A 128 -14.59 19.75 17.25
N ARG A 129 -15.29 20.32 16.26
CA ARG A 129 -15.17 21.75 15.90
C ARG A 129 -15.71 22.69 16.97
N LYS A 130 -16.70 22.26 17.77
CA LYS A 130 -17.14 22.99 18.97
C LYS A 130 -16.03 23.02 20.04
N LEU A 131 -15.32 21.91 20.28
CA LEU A 131 -14.22 21.85 21.24
C LEU A 131 -13.02 22.75 20.85
N LEU A 132 -12.80 23.04 19.57
CA LEU A 132 -11.74 23.97 19.15
C LEU A 132 -11.96 25.42 19.64
N LYS A 133 -13.15 25.77 20.13
CA LYS A 133 -13.47 27.13 20.63
C LYS A 133 -12.98 27.39 22.06
N GLN A 134 -12.53 26.36 22.77
CA GLN A 134 -11.94 26.43 24.10
C GLN A 134 -10.46 26.07 24.05
N ASP A 135 -9.73 26.28 25.15
CA ASP A 135 -8.38 25.74 25.35
C ASP A 135 -8.44 24.42 26.12
N PHE A 136 -7.36 23.63 26.05
CA PHE A 136 -7.23 22.36 26.75
C PHE A 136 -6.13 22.44 27.83
N ASN A 137 -6.37 21.75 28.95
CA ASN A 137 -5.35 21.49 29.96
C ASN A 137 -4.61 20.19 29.60
N PHE A 138 -3.27 20.22 29.67
CA PHE A 138 -2.38 19.09 29.37
C PHE A 138 -1.46 18.74 30.55
N ASP A 139 -1.80 19.17 31.78
CA ASP A 139 -1.03 18.88 33.00
C ASP A 139 -1.49 17.58 33.71
N GLY A 140 -2.60 16.98 33.25
CA GLY A 140 -3.16 15.74 33.81
C GLY A 140 -2.46 14.45 33.33
N ASP A 141 -2.97 13.32 33.81
CA ASP A 141 -2.51 11.95 33.51
C ASP A 141 -3.36 11.24 32.42
N GLU A 142 -4.17 12.01 31.69
CA GLU A 142 -5.11 11.46 30.72
C GLU A 142 -4.42 10.71 29.57
N LYS A 143 -5.08 9.64 29.10
CA LYS A 143 -4.62 8.79 28.00
C LYS A 143 -5.68 8.69 26.91
N PHE A 144 -5.23 8.70 25.66
CA PHE A 144 -6.03 8.42 24.47
C PHE A 144 -5.66 7.05 23.90
N GLU A 145 -6.59 6.10 23.98
CA GLU A 145 -6.48 4.77 23.37
C GLU A 145 -6.73 4.88 21.87
N TYR A 146 -5.70 4.63 21.06
CA TYR A 146 -5.80 4.70 19.59
C TYR A 146 -6.15 3.33 18.98
N ASP A 147 -5.62 2.23 19.52
CA ASP A 147 -6.08 0.89 19.17
C ASP A 147 -7.29 0.52 20.03
N ARG A 148 -8.46 0.55 19.38
CA ARG A 148 -9.76 0.29 19.98
C ARG A 148 -10.50 -0.89 19.34
N LYS A 149 -9.81 -1.71 18.53
CA LYS A 149 -10.39 -2.87 17.83
C LYS A 149 -11.23 -3.75 18.77
N ASN A 150 -10.70 -3.99 19.97
CA ASN A 150 -11.31 -4.86 20.99
C ASN A 150 -12.11 -4.10 22.07
N ALA A 151 -12.27 -2.77 21.97
CA ALA A 151 -13.08 -2.01 22.91
C ALA A 151 -14.58 -2.36 22.80
N PRO A 152 -15.40 -2.15 23.84
CA PRO A 152 -16.85 -2.12 23.68
C PRO A 152 -17.26 -0.91 22.81
N TRP A 153 -18.44 -0.99 22.20
CA TRP A 153 -19.09 0.21 21.63
C TRP A 153 -19.44 1.18 22.77
N ALA A 154 -19.37 2.48 22.48
CA ALA A 154 -19.79 3.49 23.45
C ALA A 154 -21.28 3.33 23.75
N LYS A 155 -21.64 3.30 25.03
CA LYS A 155 -23.01 3.08 25.49
C LYS A 155 -23.97 4.17 25.01
N ASP A 156 -23.50 5.41 25.00
CA ASP A 156 -24.27 6.61 24.69
C ASP A 156 -23.36 7.75 24.16
N ASP A 157 -23.98 8.86 23.76
CA ASP A 157 -23.27 10.01 23.20
C ASP A 157 -22.29 10.66 24.19
N GLN A 158 -22.44 10.47 25.52
CA GLN A 158 -21.51 11.04 26.51
C GLN A 158 -20.17 10.28 26.52
N GLU A 159 -20.21 8.96 26.38
CA GLU A 159 -19.00 8.15 26.20
C GLU A 159 -18.29 8.48 24.88
N LEU A 160 -19.04 8.71 23.78
CA LEU A 160 -18.48 9.20 22.52
C LEU A 160 -17.89 10.61 22.64
N ASP A 161 -18.57 11.54 23.32
CA ASP A 161 -18.07 12.90 23.58
C ASP A 161 -16.75 12.87 24.37
N ALA A 162 -16.66 12.00 25.40
CA ALA A 162 -15.43 11.83 26.18
C ALA A 162 -14.27 11.25 25.35
N LEU A 163 -14.55 10.29 24.46
CA LEU A 163 -13.58 9.70 23.54
C LEU A 163 -13.09 10.72 22.50
N TRP A 164 -14.01 11.47 21.89
CA TRP A 164 -13.68 12.52 20.92
C TRP A 164 -12.93 13.68 21.55
N ARG A 165 -13.25 14.08 22.78
CA ARG A 165 -12.44 15.09 23.50
C ARG A 165 -10.97 14.66 23.60
N LYS A 166 -10.70 13.40 23.94
CA LYS A 166 -9.34 12.85 24.02
C LYS A 166 -8.65 12.77 22.65
N SER A 167 -9.38 12.41 21.59
CA SER A 167 -8.88 12.42 20.22
C SER A 167 -8.47 13.85 19.78
N VAL A 168 -9.35 14.83 19.98
CA VAL A 168 -9.10 16.25 19.67
C VAL A 168 -7.94 16.81 20.51
N MET A 169 -7.81 16.40 21.77
CA MET A 169 -6.68 16.77 22.63
C MET A 169 -5.35 16.19 22.13
N ASN A 170 -5.31 14.93 21.68
CA ASN A 170 -4.12 14.36 21.05
C ASN A 170 -3.71 15.15 19.80
N ASP A 171 -4.67 15.43 18.92
CA ASP A 171 -4.45 16.15 17.67
C ASP A 171 -3.98 17.59 17.91
N TRP A 172 -4.56 18.27 18.90
CA TRP A 172 -4.10 19.57 19.38
C TRP A 172 -2.67 19.50 19.92
N LEU A 173 -2.39 18.53 20.79
CA LEU A 173 -1.09 18.40 21.47
C LEU A 173 0.03 18.10 20.46
N ARG A 174 -0.21 17.25 19.46
CA ARG A 174 0.77 16.99 18.37
C ARG A 174 1.18 18.26 17.63
N LEU A 175 0.22 19.14 17.33
CA LEU A 175 0.46 20.42 16.66
C LEU A 175 1.11 21.45 17.60
N LYS A 176 0.73 21.48 18.88
CA LYS A 176 1.35 22.34 19.92
C LYS A 176 2.82 21.97 20.16
N LEU A 177 3.13 20.67 20.22
CA LEU A 177 4.49 20.15 20.35
C LEU A 177 5.35 20.41 19.10
N ALA A 178 4.71 20.56 17.93
CA ALA A 178 5.37 21.02 16.69
C ALA A 178 5.54 22.56 16.63
N GLY A 179 5.27 23.28 17.73
CA GLY A 179 5.51 24.72 17.85
C GLY A 179 4.46 25.63 17.21
N LYS A 180 3.32 25.09 16.76
CA LYS A 180 2.22 25.91 16.21
C LYS A 180 1.51 26.70 17.30
N LYS A 181 1.06 27.92 16.98
CA LYS A 181 0.30 28.77 17.91
C LYS A 181 -1.15 28.29 18.02
N PRO A 182 -1.85 28.55 19.14
CA PRO A 182 -3.26 28.14 19.31
C PRO A 182 -4.21 28.54 18.17
N GLU A 183 -4.00 29.70 17.54
CA GLU A 183 -4.78 30.15 16.39
C GLU A 183 -4.52 29.30 15.14
N ASP A 184 -3.26 28.98 14.85
CA ASP A 184 -2.87 28.10 13.74
C ASP A 184 -3.37 26.66 13.98
N ILE A 185 -3.29 26.16 15.22
CA ILE A 185 -3.81 24.84 15.61
C ILE A 185 -5.33 24.78 15.35
N ARG A 186 -6.08 25.79 15.79
CA ARG A 186 -7.54 25.89 15.52
C ARG A 186 -7.83 25.86 14.03
N LYS A 187 -7.11 26.64 13.23
CA LYS A 187 -7.28 26.69 11.77
C LYS A 187 -6.95 25.35 11.09
N THR A 188 -5.87 24.69 11.49
CA THR A 188 -5.50 23.37 10.96
C THR A 188 -6.54 22.32 11.34
N LEU A 189 -6.95 22.24 12.60
CA LEU A 189 -7.90 21.21 13.05
C LEU A 189 -9.34 21.44 12.56
N ASP A 190 -9.80 22.70 12.46
CA ASP A 190 -11.11 22.99 11.90
C ASP A 190 -11.20 22.50 10.44
N LYS A 191 -10.13 22.71 9.68
CA LYS A 191 -9.95 22.21 8.32
C LYS A 191 -9.82 20.69 8.26
N ARG A 192 -9.03 20.07 9.15
CA ARG A 192 -8.90 18.59 9.27
C ARG A 192 -10.26 17.92 9.43
N TYR A 193 -11.07 18.45 10.34
CA TYR A 193 -12.38 17.90 10.64
C TYR A 193 -13.41 18.21 9.54
N ALA A 194 -13.34 19.38 8.88
CA ALA A 194 -14.11 19.65 7.67
C ALA A 194 -13.75 18.68 6.53
N ASN A 195 -12.46 18.51 6.22
CA ASN A 195 -12.01 17.60 5.16
C ASN A 195 -12.43 16.14 5.42
N LEU A 196 -12.52 15.70 6.68
CA LEU A 196 -13.03 14.37 7.06
C LEU A 196 -14.54 14.25 6.83
N ASP A 197 -15.31 15.27 7.20
CA ASP A 197 -16.76 15.38 6.92
C ASP A 197 -17.04 15.35 5.41
N ASP A 198 -16.34 16.18 4.64
CA ASP A 198 -16.45 16.28 3.18
C ASP A 198 -16.04 14.96 2.51
N SER A 199 -14.96 14.31 2.97
CA SER A 199 -14.52 13.00 2.44
C SER A 199 -15.57 11.91 2.62
N VAL A 200 -16.33 11.90 3.72
CA VAL A 200 -17.43 10.94 3.94
C VAL A 200 -18.68 11.33 3.16
N LYS A 201 -18.93 12.63 2.94
CA LYS A 201 -20.05 13.14 2.13
C LYS A 201 -19.84 12.95 0.62
N GLU A 202 -18.60 12.94 0.17
CA GLU A 202 -18.19 12.62 -1.20
C GLU A 202 -18.37 11.13 -1.57
N LEU A 203 -18.54 10.23 -0.59
CA LEU A 203 -18.77 8.81 -0.85
C LEU A 203 -20.12 8.59 -1.56
N LYS A 204 -20.05 7.86 -2.68
CA LYS A 204 -21.17 7.54 -3.58
C LYS A 204 -21.70 6.14 -3.29
N SER A 205 -22.82 5.81 -3.93
CA SER A 205 -23.42 4.48 -3.86
C SER A 205 -22.44 3.36 -4.27
N GLU A 206 -21.53 3.61 -5.22
CA GLU A 206 -20.51 2.64 -5.64
C GLU A 206 -19.49 2.30 -4.53
N ASP A 207 -19.07 3.29 -3.73
CA ASP A 207 -18.14 3.08 -2.61
C ASP A 207 -18.83 2.28 -1.49
N VAL A 208 -20.06 2.68 -1.10
CA VAL A 208 -20.87 1.99 -0.07
C VAL A 208 -21.13 0.54 -0.45
N PHE A 209 -21.48 0.30 -1.72
CA PHE A 209 -21.64 -1.04 -2.27
C PHE A 209 -20.35 -1.85 -2.21
N GLN A 210 -19.21 -1.26 -2.60
CA GLN A 210 -17.92 -1.97 -2.55
C GLN A 210 -17.52 -2.32 -1.11
N PHE A 211 -17.70 -1.41 -0.14
CA PHE A 211 -17.44 -1.70 1.28
C PHE A 211 -18.29 -2.86 1.79
N PHE A 212 -19.58 -2.90 1.42
CA PHE A 212 -20.49 -3.97 1.82
C PHE A 212 -20.16 -5.31 1.15
N MET A 213 -19.88 -5.30 -0.15
CA MET A 213 -19.47 -6.50 -0.87
C MET A 213 -18.12 -7.02 -0.38
N ASN A 214 -17.18 -6.15 0.00
CA ASN A 214 -15.88 -6.58 0.56
C ASN A 214 -16.02 -7.14 1.98
N ALA A 215 -16.92 -6.58 2.81
CA ALA A 215 -17.28 -7.20 4.08
C ALA A 215 -17.82 -8.63 3.89
N TYR A 216 -18.54 -8.90 2.80
CA TYR A 216 -18.97 -10.25 2.43
C TYR A 216 -17.82 -11.10 1.89
N THR A 217 -17.10 -10.65 0.85
CA THR A 217 -16.04 -11.43 0.19
C THR A 217 -14.94 -11.82 1.17
N ASN A 218 -14.57 -10.91 2.08
CA ASN A 218 -13.59 -11.14 3.14
C ASN A 218 -14.08 -12.12 4.25
N THR A 219 -15.31 -12.65 4.23
CA THR A 219 -15.73 -13.79 5.08
C THR A 219 -15.31 -15.15 4.53
N VAL A 220 -15.05 -15.23 3.21
CA VAL A 220 -14.60 -16.46 2.55
C VAL A 220 -13.13 -16.71 2.90
N ASP A 221 -12.28 -15.71 2.63
CA ASP A 221 -10.87 -15.65 3.00
C ASP A 221 -10.40 -14.17 2.97
N PRO A 222 -9.27 -13.80 3.61
CA PRO A 222 -8.83 -12.41 3.72
C PRO A 222 -8.23 -11.80 2.43
N HIS A 223 -8.16 -12.54 1.32
CA HIS A 223 -7.58 -12.07 0.04
C HIS A 223 -8.60 -12.00 -1.10
N THR A 224 -9.86 -12.38 -0.85
CA THR A 224 -10.95 -12.32 -1.83
C THR A 224 -11.72 -11.01 -1.69
N ASP A 225 -11.67 -10.18 -2.75
CA ASP A 225 -12.16 -8.80 -2.78
C ASP A 225 -13.04 -8.56 -4.03
N TYR A 226 -14.07 -7.72 -3.90
CA TYR A 226 -14.77 -7.14 -5.03
C TYR A 226 -14.19 -5.76 -5.40
N PHE A 227 -14.01 -5.54 -6.70
CA PHE A 227 -13.57 -4.29 -7.30
C PHE A 227 -14.67 -3.76 -8.24
N THR A 228 -15.16 -2.56 -7.96
CA THR A 228 -15.88 -1.74 -8.96
C THR A 228 -15.04 -1.57 -10.23
N PRO A 229 -15.65 -1.30 -11.40
CA PRO A 229 -14.91 -1.08 -12.66
C PRO A 229 -13.72 -0.11 -12.51
N ARG A 230 -13.91 1.00 -11.79
CA ARG A 230 -12.89 2.01 -11.50
C ARG A 230 -11.72 1.47 -10.66
N THR A 231 -12.01 0.67 -9.62
CA THR A 231 -10.95 0.11 -8.77
C THR A 231 -10.22 -1.06 -9.43
N ALA A 232 -10.92 -1.81 -10.30
CA ALA A 232 -10.32 -2.80 -11.18
C ALA A 232 -9.35 -2.17 -12.19
N GLU A 233 -9.73 -1.06 -12.84
CA GLU A 233 -8.84 -0.28 -13.72
C GLU A 233 -7.56 0.15 -12.98
N ASN A 234 -7.71 0.73 -11.78
CA ASN A 234 -6.58 1.17 -10.96
C ASN A 234 -5.66 -0.01 -10.54
N PHE A 235 -6.23 -1.16 -10.17
CA PHE A 235 -5.46 -2.37 -9.86
C PHE A 235 -4.66 -2.88 -11.08
N ASN A 236 -5.28 -2.88 -12.27
CA ASN A 236 -4.63 -3.31 -13.50
C ASN A 236 -3.51 -2.33 -13.94
N GLN A 237 -3.66 -1.02 -13.69
CA GLN A 237 -2.60 -0.02 -13.90
C GLN A 237 -1.42 -0.23 -12.94
N GLN A 238 -1.69 -0.48 -11.66
CA GLN A 238 -0.65 -0.80 -10.68
C GLN A 238 0.11 -2.08 -11.06
N MET A 239 -0.60 -3.14 -11.48
CA MET A 239 0.03 -4.38 -11.91
C MET A 239 0.87 -4.24 -13.19
N SER A 240 0.43 -3.41 -14.15
CA SER A 240 1.16 -3.18 -15.40
C SER A 240 2.26 -2.11 -15.32
N LEU A 241 2.45 -1.45 -14.18
CA LEU A 241 3.26 -0.23 -14.02
C LEU A 241 3.07 0.76 -15.17
N SER A 242 1.83 0.91 -15.64
CA SER A 242 1.51 1.77 -16.77
C SER A 242 0.14 2.41 -16.65
N LEU A 243 0.03 3.63 -17.15
CA LEU A 243 -1.24 4.37 -17.23
C LEU A 243 -1.39 5.00 -18.61
N GLU A 244 -2.62 5.19 -19.07
CA GLU A 244 -2.92 5.99 -20.26
C GLU A 244 -3.46 7.37 -19.84
N GLY A 245 -2.77 8.43 -20.25
CA GLY A 245 -3.09 9.79 -19.82
C GLY A 245 -1.94 10.76 -20.01
N ILE A 246 -1.86 11.77 -19.14
CA ILE A 246 -0.92 12.89 -19.27
C ILE A 246 0.48 12.64 -18.68
N GLY A 247 0.69 11.57 -17.92
CA GLY A 247 1.96 11.32 -17.24
C GLY A 247 2.23 12.26 -16.06
N ALA A 248 1.25 12.45 -15.17
CA ALA A 248 1.42 13.18 -13.92
C ALA A 248 0.74 12.42 -12.77
N GLN A 249 1.36 12.44 -11.59
CA GLN A 249 0.75 11.97 -10.35
C GLN A 249 0.02 13.16 -9.69
N LEU A 250 -1.26 12.96 -9.40
CA LEU A 250 -2.12 13.97 -8.81
C LEU A 250 -2.42 13.62 -7.34
N GLN A 251 -2.67 14.64 -6.51
CA GLN A 251 -3.14 14.47 -5.13
C GLN A 251 -4.10 15.62 -4.77
N LYS A 252 -5.16 15.33 -4.01
CA LYS A 252 -6.10 16.35 -3.51
C LYS A 252 -5.41 17.13 -2.38
N GLN A 253 -5.30 18.46 -2.53
CA GLN A 253 -4.92 19.38 -1.47
C GLN A 253 -6.09 20.33 -1.27
N ASP A 254 -6.78 20.20 -0.13
CA ASP A 254 -8.01 20.92 0.14
C ASP A 254 -9.06 20.65 -0.97
N ASP A 255 -9.66 21.68 -1.55
CA ASP A 255 -10.62 21.58 -2.65
C ASP A 255 -9.95 21.50 -4.05
N LEU A 256 -8.61 21.45 -4.13
CA LEU A 256 -7.88 21.52 -5.39
C LEU A 256 -7.12 20.22 -5.69
N VAL A 257 -7.09 19.82 -6.96
CA VAL A 257 -6.26 18.72 -7.43
C VAL A 257 -4.89 19.26 -7.83
N VAL A 258 -3.86 18.88 -7.08
CA VAL A 258 -2.49 19.38 -7.25
C VAL A 258 -1.63 18.33 -7.95
N ILE A 259 -0.76 18.77 -8.86
CA ILE A 259 0.29 17.92 -9.43
C ILE A 259 1.34 17.66 -8.35
N ARG A 260 1.39 16.42 -7.85
CA ARG A 260 2.41 15.96 -6.91
C ARG A 260 3.75 15.78 -7.60
N GLU A 261 3.72 15.08 -8.74
CA GLU A 261 4.91 14.79 -9.54
C GLU A 261 4.55 14.70 -11.02
N VAL A 262 5.49 15.07 -11.89
CA VAL A 262 5.40 14.87 -13.34
C VAL A 262 6.27 13.67 -13.72
N ILE A 263 5.70 12.67 -14.37
CA ILE A 263 6.37 11.38 -14.62
C ILE A 263 7.36 11.54 -15.79
N PRO A 264 8.66 11.23 -15.62
CA PRO A 264 9.66 11.35 -16.67
C PRO A 264 9.27 10.59 -17.95
N GLY A 265 9.38 11.26 -19.10
CA GLY A 265 9.00 10.70 -20.40
C GLY A 265 7.50 10.68 -20.71
N GLY A 266 6.63 11.06 -19.77
CA GLY A 266 5.19 11.23 -20.02
C GLY A 266 4.86 12.55 -20.74
N PRO A 267 3.64 12.71 -21.33
CA PRO A 267 3.26 13.90 -22.08
C PRO A 267 3.48 15.23 -21.36
N ALA A 268 3.15 15.33 -20.07
CA ALA A 268 3.37 16.52 -19.27
C ALA A 268 4.87 16.85 -19.07
N ALA A 269 5.74 15.84 -19.00
CA ALA A 269 7.19 16.03 -18.94
C ALA A 269 7.77 16.48 -20.30
N LEU A 270 7.26 15.93 -21.39
CA LEU A 270 7.70 16.24 -22.76
C LEU A 270 7.27 17.64 -23.21
N ASP A 271 6.08 18.08 -22.79
CA ASP A 271 5.59 19.45 -23.01
C ASP A 271 6.31 20.47 -22.09
N GLY A 272 6.55 20.10 -20.83
CA GLY A 272 7.34 20.90 -19.87
C GLY A 272 6.63 22.13 -19.31
N THR A 273 5.37 22.40 -19.68
CA THR A 273 4.58 23.52 -19.13
C THR A 273 4.20 23.27 -17.67
N LEU A 274 3.77 22.06 -17.34
CA LEU A 274 3.26 21.68 -16.02
C LEU A 274 4.39 21.32 -15.04
N LYS A 275 4.21 21.69 -13.77
CA LYS A 275 5.20 21.50 -12.70
C LYS A 275 4.57 20.93 -11.43
N PRO A 276 5.36 20.27 -10.58
CA PRO A 276 4.94 19.95 -9.21
C PRO A 276 4.44 21.20 -8.47
N GLY A 277 3.27 21.10 -7.86
CA GLY A 277 2.58 22.18 -7.14
C GLY A 277 1.52 22.93 -7.96
N ASP A 278 1.46 22.76 -9.29
CA ASP A 278 0.41 23.35 -10.12
C ASP A 278 -0.96 22.74 -9.77
N ARG A 279 -2.01 23.56 -9.77
CA ARG A 279 -3.37 23.19 -9.37
C ARG A 279 -4.27 23.07 -10.59
N ILE A 280 -4.81 21.90 -10.85
CA ILE A 280 -5.82 21.70 -11.89
C ILE A 280 -7.16 22.24 -11.38
N VAL A 281 -7.75 23.18 -12.13
CA VAL A 281 -9.03 23.83 -11.84
C VAL A 281 -10.08 23.58 -12.91
N GLY A 282 -9.67 23.15 -14.12
CA GLY A 282 -10.62 22.72 -15.15
C GLY A 282 -10.07 21.66 -16.09
N VAL A 283 -10.96 20.84 -16.65
CA VAL A 283 -10.62 19.78 -17.62
C VAL A 283 -11.57 19.84 -18.81
N GLY A 284 -11.03 19.92 -20.03
CA GLY A 284 -11.81 19.91 -21.27
C GLY A 284 -11.38 18.81 -22.24
N GLN A 285 -12.35 18.15 -22.86
CA GLN A 285 -12.08 17.04 -23.79
C GLN A 285 -11.73 17.55 -25.21
N GLY A 286 -10.65 17.02 -25.79
CA GLY A 286 -10.19 17.37 -27.12
C GLY A 286 -9.73 18.84 -27.27
N LYS A 287 -9.56 19.28 -28.52
CA LYS A 287 -9.09 20.64 -28.84
C LYS A 287 -10.11 21.74 -28.56
N SER A 288 -11.40 21.42 -28.55
CA SER A 288 -12.50 22.40 -28.57
C SER A 288 -13.73 22.00 -27.74
N GLY A 289 -13.67 20.92 -26.96
CA GLY A 289 -14.71 20.63 -25.98
C GLY A 289 -14.77 21.69 -24.88
N PRO A 290 -15.92 21.82 -24.19
CA PRO A 290 -16.05 22.69 -23.04
C PRO A 290 -15.04 22.29 -21.96
N VAL A 291 -14.54 23.27 -21.21
CA VAL A 291 -13.77 23.03 -19.99
C VAL A 291 -14.77 22.96 -18.85
N GLU A 292 -14.82 21.82 -18.17
CA GLU A 292 -15.58 21.63 -16.93
C GLU A 292 -14.70 22.13 -15.78
N ASP A 293 -15.25 22.96 -14.89
CA ASP A 293 -14.60 23.32 -13.62
C ASP A 293 -14.59 22.11 -12.70
N VAL A 294 -13.43 21.83 -12.08
CA VAL A 294 -13.21 20.65 -11.24
C VAL A 294 -12.83 21.01 -9.79
N ILE A 295 -13.05 22.25 -9.36
CA ILE A 295 -12.80 22.67 -7.98
C ILE A 295 -13.81 21.98 -7.05
N GLY A 296 -13.32 21.42 -5.94
CA GLY A 296 -14.10 20.63 -4.99
C GLY A 296 -14.49 19.23 -5.48
N TRP A 297 -14.05 18.80 -6.68
CA TRP A 297 -14.33 17.44 -7.14
C TRP A 297 -13.49 16.39 -6.40
N ARG A 298 -14.01 15.16 -6.32
CA ARG A 298 -13.21 13.98 -5.96
C ARG A 298 -12.05 13.84 -6.94
N ILE A 299 -10.85 13.60 -6.42
CA ILE A 299 -9.66 13.37 -7.25
C ILE A 299 -9.89 12.28 -8.31
N ASP A 300 -10.58 11.20 -7.97
CA ASP A 300 -10.84 10.10 -8.91
C ASP A 300 -11.71 10.53 -10.11
N ASP A 301 -12.65 11.44 -9.92
CA ASP A 301 -13.49 11.96 -11.01
C ASP A 301 -12.70 12.91 -11.91
N VAL A 302 -11.81 13.72 -11.33
CA VAL A 302 -10.86 14.56 -12.08
C VAL A 302 -9.86 13.70 -12.86
N VAL A 303 -9.30 12.66 -12.23
CA VAL A 303 -8.40 11.68 -12.85
C VAL A 303 -9.11 10.98 -14.01
N ALA A 304 -10.37 10.54 -13.85
CA ALA A 304 -11.14 9.91 -14.92
C ALA A 304 -11.35 10.84 -16.13
N LYS A 305 -11.55 12.14 -15.92
CA LYS A 305 -11.62 13.14 -17.02
C LYS A 305 -10.26 13.39 -17.68
N ILE A 306 -9.17 13.34 -16.91
CA ILE A 306 -7.79 13.57 -17.40
C ILE A 306 -7.26 12.36 -18.17
N ARG A 307 -7.57 11.14 -17.71
CA ARG A 307 -7.34 9.87 -18.42
C ARG A 307 -8.18 9.78 -19.71
N GLY A 308 -7.87 8.76 -20.50
CA GLY A 308 -8.50 8.45 -21.78
C GLY A 308 -7.48 7.86 -22.74
N ASP A 309 -7.98 7.26 -23.82
CA ASP A 309 -7.18 6.47 -24.76
C ASP A 309 -5.96 7.23 -25.30
N LYS A 310 -4.88 6.49 -25.52
CA LYS A 310 -3.69 6.94 -26.24
C LYS A 310 -4.05 7.73 -27.52
N ASP A 311 -3.25 8.77 -27.80
CA ASP A 311 -3.34 9.66 -28.96
C ASP A 311 -4.58 10.58 -29.00
N THR A 312 -5.53 10.43 -28.07
CA THR A 312 -6.56 11.44 -27.79
C THR A 312 -5.99 12.67 -27.08
N GLN A 313 -6.75 13.77 -26.99
CA GLN A 313 -6.26 15.01 -26.40
C GLN A 313 -7.14 15.53 -25.27
N VAL A 314 -6.50 16.18 -24.29
CA VAL A 314 -7.14 16.81 -23.14
C VAL A 314 -6.57 18.21 -22.92
N ARG A 315 -7.45 19.16 -22.65
CA ARG A 315 -7.08 20.51 -22.20
C ARG A 315 -7.17 20.56 -20.69
N LEU A 316 -6.13 21.05 -20.03
CA LEU A 316 -6.14 21.32 -18.60
C LEU A 316 -6.09 22.82 -18.39
N GLU A 317 -7.00 23.33 -17.58
CA GLU A 317 -6.93 24.66 -17.01
C GLU A 317 -6.34 24.54 -15.61
N TYR A 318 -5.27 25.29 -15.36
CA TYR A 318 -4.48 25.17 -14.14
C TYR A 318 -4.03 26.54 -13.62
N ILE A 319 -3.84 26.61 -12.30
CA ILE A 319 -3.23 27.74 -11.62
C ILE A 319 -1.79 27.35 -11.27
N PRO A 320 -0.77 28.12 -11.74
CA PRO A 320 0.63 27.83 -11.44
C PRO A 320 0.91 27.84 -9.94
N ALA A 321 1.81 26.97 -9.48
CA ALA A 321 2.21 26.87 -8.08
C ALA A 321 2.63 28.23 -7.49
N GLU A 322 3.35 29.05 -8.26
CA GLU A 322 3.84 30.37 -7.83
C GLU A 322 2.75 31.47 -7.74
N ALA A 323 1.56 31.24 -8.31
CA ALA A 323 0.58 32.31 -8.54
C ALA A 323 -0.44 32.50 -7.39
N GLY A 324 -0.40 31.68 -6.34
CA GLY A 324 -1.38 31.70 -5.26
C GLY A 324 -2.68 30.94 -5.61
N VAL A 325 -3.70 31.01 -4.75
CA VAL A 325 -5.02 30.40 -5.03
C VAL A 325 -5.84 31.23 -6.02
N ASP A 326 -5.76 32.56 -5.95
CA ASP A 326 -6.42 33.50 -6.86
C ASP A 326 -5.58 33.83 -8.12
N GLY A 327 -4.63 32.94 -8.45
CA GLY A 327 -3.67 33.14 -9.53
C GLY A 327 -4.34 33.08 -10.91
N LYS A 328 -3.78 33.79 -11.89
CA LYS A 328 -4.33 33.78 -13.25
C LYS A 328 -4.27 32.36 -13.84
N HIS A 329 -5.44 31.83 -14.20
CA HIS A 329 -5.58 30.55 -14.89
C HIS A 329 -4.76 30.54 -16.19
N ARG A 330 -4.08 29.42 -16.44
CA ARG A 330 -3.39 29.08 -17.68
C ARG A 330 -4.02 27.81 -18.26
N GLN A 331 -3.89 27.62 -19.57
CA GLN A 331 -4.35 26.40 -20.22
C GLN A 331 -3.20 25.71 -20.94
N VAL A 332 -3.20 24.37 -20.93
CA VAL A 332 -2.30 23.51 -21.71
C VAL A 332 -3.13 22.45 -22.43
N LEU A 333 -2.73 22.07 -23.65
CA LEU A 333 -3.34 20.98 -24.42
C LEU A 333 -2.34 19.84 -24.52
N LEU A 334 -2.65 18.71 -23.91
CA LEU A 334 -1.79 17.52 -23.90
C LEU A 334 -2.41 16.40 -24.75
N THR A 335 -1.55 15.66 -25.45
CA THR A 335 -1.94 14.41 -26.12
C THR A 335 -1.65 13.25 -25.17
N ARG A 336 -2.65 12.41 -24.89
CA ARG A 336 -2.54 11.28 -23.97
C ARG A 336 -1.66 10.18 -24.55
N GLN A 337 -0.86 9.54 -23.71
CA GLN A 337 0.00 8.42 -24.10
C GLN A 337 0.01 7.34 -23.01
N LYS A 338 0.41 6.12 -23.37
CA LYS A 338 0.77 5.08 -22.40
C LYS A 338 2.13 5.44 -21.77
N VAL A 339 2.13 5.73 -20.47
CA VAL A 339 3.30 6.14 -19.70
C VAL A 339 3.71 5.01 -18.76
N ARG A 340 5.01 4.68 -18.74
CA ARG A 340 5.58 3.67 -17.83
C ARG A 340 6.01 4.30 -16.51
N LEU A 341 5.63 3.70 -15.40
CA LEU A 341 5.96 4.13 -14.05
C LEU A 341 7.36 3.63 -13.66
N ALA A 342 8.39 4.14 -14.33
CA ALA A 342 9.78 3.67 -14.18
C ALA A 342 10.32 3.77 -12.74
N GLU A 343 9.88 4.77 -11.96
CA GLU A 343 10.25 4.91 -10.55
C GLU A 343 9.72 3.79 -9.63
N GLN A 344 8.70 3.05 -10.08
CA GLN A 344 8.10 1.89 -9.40
C GLN A 344 8.63 0.55 -9.94
N ALA A 345 9.52 0.57 -10.93
CA ALA A 345 10.16 -0.64 -11.47
C ALA A 345 11.31 -1.13 -10.57
N ALA A 346 11.89 -2.28 -10.90
CA ALA A 346 13.10 -2.78 -10.24
C ALA A 346 14.27 -1.78 -10.39
N LYS A 347 14.98 -1.50 -9.30
CA LYS A 347 16.13 -0.59 -9.25
C LYS A 347 17.40 -1.34 -8.84
N GLY A 348 18.53 -1.01 -9.46
CA GLY A 348 19.83 -1.62 -9.18
C GLY A 348 20.84 -0.60 -8.64
N GLU A 349 21.62 -1.01 -7.65
CA GLU A 349 22.78 -0.25 -7.13
C GLU A 349 23.96 -1.20 -6.82
N THR A 350 25.12 -0.68 -6.43
CA THR A 350 26.29 -1.50 -6.06
C THR A 350 26.87 -1.03 -4.73
N ILE A 351 27.04 -1.96 -3.81
CA ILE A 351 27.72 -1.75 -2.53
C ILE A 351 29.16 -2.20 -2.68
N GLU A 352 30.11 -1.31 -2.37
CA GLU A 352 31.54 -1.64 -2.32
C GLU A 352 31.93 -1.96 -0.88
N LEU A 353 32.40 -3.19 -0.67
CA LEU A 353 32.92 -3.67 0.61
C LEU A 353 34.45 -3.60 0.55
N PRO A 354 35.11 -2.81 1.42
CA PRO A 354 36.56 -2.67 1.40
C PRO A 354 37.28 -3.94 1.86
N ALA A 355 38.49 -4.15 1.36
CA ALA A 355 39.37 -5.22 1.83
C ALA A 355 39.65 -5.06 3.33
N LYS A 356 39.50 -6.13 4.11
CA LYS A 356 39.61 -6.09 5.57
C LYS A 356 40.04 -7.44 6.12
N ASP A 357 40.88 -7.45 7.16
CA ASP A 357 41.25 -8.65 7.94
C ASP A 357 41.81 -9.83 7.08
N GLY A 358 42.39 -9.53 5.92
CA GLY A 358 42.90 -10.52 4.96
C GLY A 358 41.87 -11.05 3.96
N GLU A 359 40.69 -10.43 3.90
CA GLU A 359 39.70 -10.60 2.82
C GLU A 359 39.89 -9.55 1.71
N PRO A 360 39.64 -9.92 0.44
CA PRO A 360 39.66 -8.97 -0.67
C PRO A 360 38.48 -7.99 -0.59
N ALA A 361 38.61 -6.86 -1.29
CA ALA A 361 37.47 -5.98 -1.53
C ALA A 361 36.46 -6.70 -2.45
N ARG A 362 35.16 -6.46 -2.24
CA ARG A 362 34.07 -7.06 -3.02
C ARG A 362 33.09 -6.00 -3.49
N ARG A 363 32.53 -6.18 -4.69
CA ARG A 363 31.43 -5.35 -5.21
C ARG A 363 30.16 -6.20 -5.23
N ILE A 364 29.16 -5.82 -4.45
CA ILE A 364 27.88 -6.54 -4.36
C ILE A 364 26.81 -5.74 -5.07
N GLY A 365 26.22 -6.31 -6.11
CA GLY A 365 25.05 -5.73 -6.78
C GLY A 365 23.81 -5.90 -5.90
N VAL A 366 23.04 -4.84 -5.71
CA VAL A 366 21.74 -4.90 -5.04
C VAL A 366 20.65 -4.66 -6.06
N ILE A 367 19.59 -5.47 -6.03
CA ILE A 367 18.37 -5.24 -6.82
C ILE A 367 17.20 -5.07 -5.85
N LYS A 368 16.64 -3.86 -5.77
CA LYS A 368 15.41 -3.58 -5.03
C LYS A 368 14.22 -3.83 -5.95
N LEU A 369 13.46 -4.89 -5.68
CA LEU A 369 12.25 -5.24 -6.44
C LEU A 369 11.01 -4.92 -5.59
N PRO A 370 10.25 -3.85 -5.90
CA PRO A 370 9.14 -3.41 -5.06
C PRO A 370 7.86 -4.27 -5.21
N ALA A 371 7.64 -4.88 -6.38
CA ALA A 371 6.51 -5.74 -6.67
C ALA A 371 6.83 -6.71 -7.82
N PHE A 372 6.11 -7.82 -7.92
CA PHE A 372 6.16 -8.73 -9.07
C PHE A 372 5.18 -8.27 -10.16
N TYR A 373 5.47 -7.10 -10.75
CA TYR A 373 4.62 -6.44 -11.74
C TYR A 373 4.65 -7.13 -13.12
N GLN A 374 3.51 -7.10 -13.81
CA GLN A 374 3.29 -7.70 -15.13
C GLN A 374 2.16 -6.98 -15.88
N ASP A 375 2.45 -6.51 -17.09
CA ASP A 375 1.42 -6.09 -18.05
C ASP A 375 0.78 -7.34 -18.70
N PHE A 376 -0.31 -7.83 -18.07
CA PHE A 376 -1.03 -9.03 -18.50
C PHE A 376 -1.58 -8.94 -19.93
N GLU A 377 -2.02 -7.75 -20.37
CA GLU A 377 -2.49 -7.54 -21.74
C GLU A 377 -1.34 -7.57 -22.74
N GLY A 378 -0.25 -6.84 -22.44
CA GLY A 378 0.97 -6.82 -23.24
C GLY A 378 1.55 -8.23 -23.42
N ARG A 379 1.61 -9.02 -22.35
CA ARG A 379 2.02 -10.43 -22.39
C ARG A 379 1.05 -11.28 -23.23
N ARG A 380 -0.28 -11.19 -23.01
CA ARG A 380 -1.28 -11.95 -23.79
C ARG A 380 -1.21 -11.64 -25.30
N ARG A 381 -0.90 -10.40 -25.68
CA ARG A 381 -0.74 -9.97 -27.08
C ARG A 381 0.67 -10.25 -27.64
N ASN A 382 1.57 -10.88 -26.88
CA ASN A 382 2.99 -11.07 -27.23
C ASN A 382 3.67 -9.76 -27.67
N ALA A 383 3.37 -8.66 -26.98
CA ALA A 383 3.98 -7.36 -27.23
C ALA A 383 5.50 -7.42 -26.99
N LYS A 384 6.29 -6.75 -27.83
CA LYS A 384 7.75 -6.75 -27.70
C LYS A 384 8.25 -5.97 -26.48
N ASP A 385 7.54 -4.91 -26.09
CA ASP A 385 7.87 -4.10 -24.93
C ASP A 385 6.62 -3.96 -24.04
N TYR A 386 6.69 -4.58 -22.87
CA TYR A 386 5.65 -4.59 -21.84
C TYR A 386 6.35 -4.67 -20.47
N ALA A 387 5.71 -4.17 -19.42
CA ALA A 387 6.30 -4.18 -18.08
C ALA A 387 6.32 -5.61 -17.51
N SER A 388 7.47 -6.02 -17.01
CA SER A 388 7.70 -7.34 -16.39
C SER A 388 8.87 -7.20 -15.42
N ALA A 389 8.67 -7.64 -14.18
CA ALA A 389 9.69 -7.66 -13.14
C ALA A 389 10.92 -8.45 -13.61
N THR A 390 10.72 -9.67 -14.11
CA THR A 390 11.75 -10.58 -14.62
C THR A 390 12.58 -9.92 -15.72
N ARG A 391 11.92 -9.28 -16.70
CA ARG A 391 12.61 -8.62 -17.83
C ARG A 391 13.46 -7.44 -17.40
N ASP A 392 13.10 -6.73 -16.34
CA ASP A 392 13.88 -5.61 -15.82
C ASP A 392 15.02 -6.09 -14.91
N VAL A 393 14.76 -7.09 -14.04
CA VAL A 393 15.82 -7.74 -13.24
C VAL A 393 16.88 -8.39 -14.12
N ALA A 394 16.50 -9.07 -15.21
CA ALA A 394 17.45 -9.65 -16.16
C ALA A 394 18.38 -8.61 -16.81
N LYS A 395 17.89 -7.38 -17.08
CA LYS A 395 18.74 -6.28 -17.58
C LYS A 395 19.72 -5.80 -16.51
N LEU A 396 19.27 -5.68 -15.25
CA LEU A 396 20.13 -5.30 -14.13
C LEU A 396 21.23 -6.34 -13.89
N LEU A 397 20.90 -7.63 -13.90
CA LEU A 397 21.87 -8.73 -13.81
C LEU A 397 22.88 -8.74 -14.96
N ALA A 398 22.46 -8.42 -16.19
CA ALA A 398 23.37 -8.28 -17.34
C ALA A 398 24.34 -7.10 -17.18
N GLY A 399 23.86 -5.97 -16.62
CA GLY A 399 24.72 -4.85 -16.22
C GLY A 399 25.74 -5.26 -15.17
N PHE A 400 25.29 -5.90 -14.08
CA PHE A 400 26.14 -6.41 -13.01
C PHE A 400 27.19 -7.44 -13.47
N LYS A 401 26.85 -8.31 -14.44
CA LYS A 401 27.84 -9.19 -15.10
C LYS A 401 28.89 -8.41 -15.90
N THR A 402 28.47 -7.35 -16.60
CA THR A 402 29.38 -6.47 -17.36
C THR A 402 30.31 -5.70 -16.41
N ASP A 403 29.77 -5.22 -15.29
CA ASP A 403 30.50 -4.49 -14.25
C ASP A 403 31.35 -5.41 -13.36
N LYS A 404 31.22 -6.74 -13.48
CA LYS A 404 31.94 -7.74 -12.67
C LYS A 404 31.71 -7.59 -11.16
N VAL A 405 30.45 -7.54 -10.74
CA VAL A 405 30.12 -7.67 -9.31
C VAL A 405 30.41 -9.11 -8.83
N ASP A 406 30.84 -9.26 -7.59
CA ASP A 406 31.17 -10.54 -6.95
C ASP A 406 29.94 -11.33 -6.49
N GLY A 407 28.79 -10.68 -6.34
CA GLY A 407 27.57 -11.28 -5.79
C GLY A 407 26.36 -10.36 -5.95
N VAL A 408 25.16 -10.94 -5.82
CA VAL A 408 23.89 -10.19 -5.90
C VAL A 408 23.05 -10.39 -4.64
N VAL A 409 22.52 -9.28 -4.10
CA VAL A 409 21.45 -9.28 -3.09
C VAL A 409 20.15 -8.84 -3.77
N LEU A 410 19.12 -9.68 -3.76
CA LEU A 410 17.77 -9.29 -4.16
C LEU A 410 16.99 -8.82 -2.91
N ASP A 411 16.68 -7.53 -2.84
CA ASP A 411 15.89 -6.96 -1.76
C ASP A 411 14.38 -7.02 -2.09
N LEU A 412 13.68 -7.85 -1.31
CA LEU A 412 12.24 -8.08 -1.35
C LEU A 412 11.53 -7.56 -0.09
N ARG A 413 12.19 -6.74 0.75
CA ARG A 413 11.55 -6.13 1.92
C ARG A 413 10.36 -5.28 1.48
N ASN A 414 9.23 -5.45 2.15
CA ASN A 414 7.96 -4.80 1.85
C ASN A 414 7.37 -5.10 0.45
N ASN A 415 7.90 -6.09 -0.27
CA ASN A 415 7.32 -6.56 -1.54
C ASN A 415 6.17 -7.55 -1.24
N GLY A 416 4.93 -7.05 -1.31
CA GLY A 416 3.70 -7.82 -1.09
C GLY A 416 3.39 -8.87 -2.18
N GLY A 417 4.24 -9.03 -3.19
CA GLY A 417 4.12 -10.00 -4.27
C GLY A 417 3.62 -9.37 -5.57
N GLY A 418 2.76 -10.09 -6.29
CA GLY A 418 2.28 -9.72 -7.62
C GLY A 418 1.96 -10.97 -8.44
N SER A 419 2.37 -10.99 -9.71
CA SER A 419 2.11 -12.10 -10.62
C SER A 419 2.82 -13.40 -10.20
N LEU A 420 2.09 -14.53 -10.34
CA LEU A 420 2.64 -15.87 -10.18
C LEU A 420 3.63 -16.22 -11.29
N ASP A 421 3.35 -15.79 -12.53
CA ASP A 421 4.22 -16.07 -13.69
C ASP A 421 5.60 -15.41 -13.48
N GLU A 422 5.62 -14.14 -13.04
CA GLU A 422 6.85 -13.43 -12.71
C GLU A 422 7.61 -14.10 -11.56
N ALA A 423 6.94 -14.74 -10.59
CA ALA A 423 7.65 -15.47 -9.53
C ALA A 423 8.39 -16.70 -10.09
N ILE A 424 7.80 -17.39 -11.07
CA ILE A 424 8.37 -18.55 -11.73
C ILE A 424 9.54 -18.12 -12.64
N GLU A 425 9.31 -17.15 -13.52
CA GLU A 425 10.31 -16.68 -14.49
C GLU A 425 11.47 -15.93 -13.82
N LEU A 426 11.23 -15.19 -12.74
CA LEU A 426 12.29 -14.57 -11.94
C LEU A 426 13.18 -15.65 -11.29
N THR A 427 12.60 -16.76 -10.83
CA THR A 427 13.38 -17.89 -10.28
C THR A 427 14.27 -18.51 -11.36
N GLY A 428 13.77 -18.64 -12.59
CA GLY A 428 14.52 -19.08 -13.78
C GLY A 428 15.72 -18.20 -14.18
N LEU A 429 15.81 -16.97 -13.65
CA LEU A 429 17.04 -16.17 -13.80
C LEU A 429 18.24 -16.74 -13.01
N PHE A 430 17.99 -17.63 -12.04
CA PHE A 430 18.99 -18.14 -11.11
C PHE A 430 19.13 -19.67 -11.09
N ILE A 431 18.13 -20.42 -11.59
CA ILE A 431 18.18 -21.88 -11.76
C ILE A 431 18.13 -22.23 -13.25
N GLU A 432 18.62 -23.40 -13.66
CA GLU A 432 18.53 -23.83 -15.07
C GLU A 432 17.08 -24.12 -15.48
N GLN A 433 16.50 -25.19 -14.94
CA GLN A 433 15.12 -25.60 -15.23
C GLN A 433 14.60 -26.45 -14.07
N GLY A 434 13.30 -26.40 -13.81
CA GLY A 434 12.71 -27.24 -12.78
C GLY A 434 11.47 -26.63 -12.12
N PRO A 435 10.83 -27.39 -11.22
CA PRO A 435 9.66 -26.93 -10.48
C PRO A 435 10.02 -25.71 -9.63
N VAL A 436 9.17 -24.68 -9.61
CA VAL A 436 9.33 -23.52 -8.71
C VAL A 436 8.28 -23.56 -7.60
N VAL A 437 7.05 -23.94 -7.96
CA VAL A 437 5.92 -23.90 -7.04
C VAL A 437 4.88 -24.95 -7.40
N GLN A 438 4.24 -25.54 -6.39
CA GLN A 438 3.09 -26.43 -6.57
C GLN A 438 1.81 -25.66 -6.21
N VAL A 439 0.77 -25.81 -7.00
CA VAL A 439 -0.52 -25.12 -6.83
C VAL A 439 -1.63 -26.17 -6.69
N ARG A 440 -2.33 -26.16 -5.56
CA ARG A 440 -3.51 -27.02 -5.31
C ARG A 440 -4.79 -26.21 -5.50
N GLU A 441 -5.63 -26.62 -6.44
CA GLU A 441 -6.93 -26.01 -6.74
C GLU A 441 -8.05 -26.52 -5.80
N SER A 442 -9.24 -25.88 -5.85
CA SER A 442 -10.41 -26.25 -5.02
C SER A 442 -10.82 -27.72 -5.15
N GLY A 443 -10.69 -28.30 -6.35
CA GLY A 443 -10.95 -29.71 -6.63
C GLY A 443 -9.87 -30.70 -6.15
N GLY A 444 -8.84 -30.22 -5.43
CA GLY A 444 -7.74 -31.04 -4.92
C GLY A 444 -6.66 -31.38 -5.95
N ARG A 445 -6.84 -31.02 -7.23
CA ARG A 445 -5.81 -31.15 -8.27
C ARG A 445 -4.58 -30.33 -7.89
N VAL A 446 -3.41 -30.98 -7.89
CA VAL A 446 -2.10 -30.34 -7.71
C VAL A 446 -1.42 -30.23 -9.06
N THR A 447 -1.04 -29.02 -9.43
CA THR A 447 -0.25 -28.71 -10.63
C THR A 447 1.13 -28.25 -10.20
N VAL A 448 2.17 -28.74 -10.85
CA VAL A 448 3.55 -28.29 -10.63
C VAL A 448 3.86 -27.25 -11.70
N ASN A 449 4.14 -26.02 -11.28
CA ASN A 449 4.58 -24.96 -12.17
C ASN A 449 6.10 -24.88 -12.12
N SER A 450 6.72 -24.99 -13.29
CA SER A 450 8.15 -25.07 -13.49
C SER A 450 8.62 -23.96 -14.40
N ASP A 451 9.85 -23.49 -14.20
CA ASP A 451 10.56 -22.83 -15.28
C ASP A 451 10.98 -23.86 -16.34
N GLN A 452 10.95 -23.44 -17.61
CA GLN A 452 11.22 -24.25 -18.80
C GLN A 452 12.39 -23.70 -19.62
N ASN A 453 13.02 -22.60 -19.18
CA ASN A 453 14.07 -21.92 -19.93
C ASN A 453 15.46 -22.16 -19.30
N PRO A 454 16.32 -23.04 -19.86
CA PRO A 454 17.64 -23.39 -19.29
C PRO A 454 18.66 -22.23 -19.18
N ALA A 455 18.30 -21.00 -19.55
CA ALA A 455 19.20 -19.87 -19.64
C ALA A 455 19.33 -19.09 -18.31
N VAL A 456 20.24 -19.57 -17.45
CA VAL A 456 20.61 -18.91 -16.18
C VAL A 456 21.19 -17.51 -16.43
N ALA A 457 20.46 -16.46 -16.01
CA ALA A 457 20.93 -15.07 -16.12
C ALA A 457 22.02 -14.73 -15.08
N TRP A 458 21.97 -15.34 -13.89
CA TRP A 458 22.99 -15.19 -12.83
C TRP A 458 23.30 -16.54 -12.17
N ASP A 459 24.54 -17.01 -12.35
CA ASP A 459 25.15 -18.23 -11.81
C ASP A 459 26.02 -17.98 -10.56
N GLY A 460 26.25 -16.70 -10.24
CA GLY A 460 27.10 -16.26 -9.13
C GLY A 460 26.43 -16.29 -7.74
N PRO A 461 27.12 -15.76 -6.72
CA PRO A 461 26.62 -15.68 -5.35
C PRO A 461 25.32 -14.89 -5.25
N LEU A 462 24.38 -15.40 -4.44
CA LEU A 462 23.02 -14.86 -4.34
C LEU A 462 22.55 -14.85 -2.88
N ALA A 463 22.13 -13.67 -2.39
CA ALA A 463 21.31 -13.56 -1.20
C ALA A 463 19.95 -12.92 -1.52
N VAL A 464 18.93 -13.24 -0.72
CA VAL A 464 17.58 -12.67 -0.82
C VAL A 464 17.22 -12.07 0.54
N LEU A 465 17.02 -10.76 0.57
CA LEU A 465 16.69 -10.01 1.78
C LEU A 465 15.17 -9.86 1.89
N ILE A 466 14.58 -10.41 2.95
CA ILE A 466 13.13 -10.43 3.21
C ILE A 466 12.79 -9.79 4.57
N ASN A 467 11.55 -9.35 4.73
CA ASN A 467 11.00 -8.98 6.03
C ASN A 467 9.54 -9.43 6.17
N ARG A 468 8.87 -9.09 7.29
CA ARG A 468 7.43 -9.37 7.48
C ARG A 468 6.51 -8.81 6.39
N GLY A 469 6.93 -7.79 5.65
CA GLY A 469 6.19 -7.24 4.50
C GLY A 469 6.41 -7.98 3.17
N SER A 470 7.34 -8.93 3.10
CA SER A 470 7.54 -9.80 1.94
C SER A 470 6.41 -10.84 1.88
N ALA A 471 5.59 -10.86 0.82
CA ALA A 471 4.44 -11.75 0.72
C ALA A 471 4.26 -12.41 -0.67
N SER A 472 3.51 -13.51 -0.73
CA SER A 472 3.00 -14.12 -1.96
C SER A 472 4.12 -14.53 -2.94
N ALA A 473 4.26 -13.85 -4.09
CA ALA A 473 5.30 -14.10 -5.08
C ALA A 473 6.73 -13.98 -4.50
N SER A 474 6.95 -13.06 -3.55
CA SER A 474 8.21 -12.92 -2.82
C SER A 474 8.55 -14.18 -2.01
N GLU A 475 7.54 -14.83 -1.45
CA GLU A 475 7.68 -16.05 -0.63
C GLU A 475 7.83 -17.30 -1.50
N ILE A 476 7.23 -17.31 -2.70
CA ILE A 476 7.47 -18.33 -3.72
C ILE A 476 8.93 -18.26 -4.17
N PHE A 477 9.42 -17.09 -4.56
CA PHE A 477 10.80 -16.90 -5.00
C PHE A 477 11.80 -17.25 -3.89
N ALA A 478 11.67 -16.64 -2.70
CA ALA A 478 12.59 -16.91 -1.59
C ALA A 478 12.53 -18.39 -1.14
N GLY A 479 11.34 -18.99 -1.11
CA GLY A 479 11.16 -20.41 -0.79
C GLY A 479 11.77 -21.36 -1.82
N ALA A 480 11.74 -21.01 -3.11
CA ALA A 480 12.39 -21.77 -4.17
C ALA A 480 13.92 -21.64 -4.11
N ILE A 481 14.45 -20.42 -3.99
CA ILE A 481 15.90 -20.18 -3.85
C ILE A 481 16.48 -20.94 -2.64
N GLN A 482 15.74 -20.99 -1.52
CA GLN A 482 16.12 -21.77 -0.33
C GLN A 482 16.00 -23.28 -0.56
N ASP A 483 14.90 -23.78 -1.11
CA ASP A 483 14.70 -25.24 -1.34
C ASP A 483 15.75 -25.83 -2.29
N TYR A 484 16.10 -25.11 -3.37
CA TYR A 484 17.15 -25.51 -4.32
C TYR A 484 18.57 -25.43 -3.73
N GLY A 485 18.74 -24.79 -2.56
CA GLY A 485 20.05 -24.38 -2.07
C GLY A 485 20.77 -23.45 -3.04
N ARG A 486 20.03 -22.60 -3.78
CA ARG A 486 20.58 -21.69 -4.78
C ARG A 486 21.06 -20.37 -4.17
N GLY A 487 20.55 -19.97 -3.02
CA GLY A 487 20.93 -18.70 -2.38
C GLY A 487 20.63 -18.67 -0.89
N LEU A 488 21.22 -17.70 -0.19
CA LEU A 488 20.98 -17.46 1.24
C LEU A 488 19.76 -16.53 1.43
N ILE A 489 18.83 -16.89 2.31
CA ILE A 489 17.73 -16.03 2.72
C ILE A 489 18.13 -15.28 4.00
N ILE A 490 18.01 -13.95 4.01
CA ILE A 490 18.45 -13.08 5.10
C ILE A 490 17.29 -12.16 5.51
N GLY A 491 17.21 -11.81 6.80
CA GLY A 491 16.28 -10.78 7.28
C GLY A 491 15.26 -11.31 8.29
N GLU A 492 13.98 -11.00 8.12
CA GLU A 492 12.92 -11.49 9.01
C GLU A 492 12.10 -12.60 8.34
N THR A 493 11.41 -13.44 9.12
CA THR A 493 10.40 -14.34 8.58
C THR A 493 9.32 -13.56 7.82
N SER A 494 8.98 -14.02 6.61
CA SER A 494 8.04 -13.34 5.72
C SER A 494 6.58 -13.34 6.20
N PHE A 495 5.67 -12.71 5.45
CA PHE A 495 4.27 -12.49 5.82
C PHE A 495 3.48 -13.77 6.12
N GLY A 496 3.77 -14.86 5.40
CA GLY A 496 3.11 -16.15 5.55
C GLY A 496 1.90 -16.35 4.65
N LYS A 497 1.80 -15.68 3.50
CA LYS A 497 0.72 -15.92 2.55
C LYS A 497 1.02 -17.18 1.73
N GLY A 498 0.02 -18.05 1.59
CA GLY A 498 0.10 -19.30 0.82
C GLY A 498 -1.02 -19.46 -0.20
N THR A 499 -1.69 -18.38 -0.60
CA THR A 499 -2.86 -18.40 -1.50
C THR A 499 -2.58 -17.73 -2.83
N VAL A 500 -3.23 -18.22 -3.90
CA VAL A 500 -3.20 -17.65 -5.24
C VAL A 500 -4.58 -17.09 -5.57
N GLN A 501 -4.61 -15.81 -5.94
CA GLN A 501 -5.81 -15.14 -6.42
C GLN A 501 -5.81 -15.03 -7.95
N ASN A 502 -7.00 -15.07 -8.54
CA ASN A 502 -7.25 -14.76 -9.94
C ASN A 502 -8.29 -13.65 -10.04
N ILE A 503 -8.22 -12.83 -11.09
CA ILE A 503 -9.18 -11.76 -11.36
C ILE A 503 -10.30 -12.32 -12.23
N VAL A 504 -11.49 -12.44 -11.65
CA VAL A 504 -12.72 -12.89 -12.30
C VAL A 504 -13.54 -11.67 -12.69
N ASP A 505 -13.54 -11.38 -13.98
CA ASP A 505 -14.32 -10.33 -14.60
C ASP A 505 -15.80 -10.74 -14.70
N LEU A 506 -16.69 -9.92 -14.10
CA LEU A 506 -18.13 -10.19 -13.98
C LEU A 506 -18.90 -9.81 -15.25
N ASP A 507 -18.34 -8.95 -16.10
CA ASP A 507 -18.91 -8.52 -17.38
C ASP A 507 -18.82 -9.61 -18.48
N ARG A 508 -18.45 -10.84 -18.09
CA ARG A 508 -18.53 -12.06 -18.90
C ARG A 508 -19.87 -12.78 -18.81
N TRP A 509 -20.67 -12.49 -17.77
CA TRP A 509 -21.91 -13.22 -17.47
C TRP A 509 -23.07 -12.28 -17.09
N PRO A 510 -23.82 -11.75 -18.07
CA PRO A 510 -23.67 -11.91 -19.52
C PRO A 510 -22.48 -11.12 -20.08
N ALA A 511 -22.01 -11.52 -21.27
CA ALA A 511 -20.97 -10.79 -21.98
C ALA A 511 -21.47 -9.39 -22.39
N ASN A 512 -20.85 -8.35 -21.84
CA ASN A 512 -21.15 -6.94 -22.14
C ASN A 512 -20.13 -6.33 -23.11
N GLU A 513 -20.52 -5.27 -23.82
CA GLU A 513 -19.59 -4.47 -24.65
C GLU A 513 -18.81 -3.41 -23.84
N THR A 514 -19.24 -3.14 -22.60
CA THR A 514 -18.65 -2.13 -21.70
C THR A 514 -18.56 -2.67 -20.28
N ASP A 515 -17.47 -2.34 -19.57
CA ASP A 515 -17.29 -2.65 -18.15
C ASP A 515 -18.43 -2.02 -17.32
N ARG A 516 -19.19 -2.84 -16.60
CA ARG A 516 -20.43 -2.43 -15.91
C ARG A 516 -20.53 -3.05 -14.51
N PHE A 517 -20.16 -4.31 -14.36
CA PHE A 517 -20.27 -5.04 -13.10
C PHE A 517 -18.95 -5.14 -12.33
N GLY A 518 -17.81 -4.95 -12.99
CA GLY A 518 -16.49 -4.95 -12.33
C GLY A 518 -15.90 -6.35 -12.18
N GLN A 519 -15.02 -6.53 -11.20
CA GLN A 519 -14.17 -7.72 -11.09
C GLN A 519 -14.12 -8.25 -9.66
N VAL A 520 -14.00 -9.56 -9.48
CA VAL A 520 -13.72 -10.21 -8.19
C VAL A 520 -12.31 -10.76 -8.23
N LYS A 521 -11.45 -10.27 -7.34
CA LYS A 521 -10.18 -10.92 -7.00
C LYS A 521 -10.52 -12.11 -6.11
N LEU A 522 -10.36 -13.32 -6.64
CA LEU A 522 -10.84 -14.56 -6.02
C LEU A 522 -9.68 -15.49 -5.67
N THR A 523 -9.58 -15.95 -4.42
CA THR A 523 -8.68 -17.06 -4.06
C THR A 523 -9.16 -18.36 -4.70
N ILE A 524 -8.40 -18.88 -5.67
CA ILE A 524 -8.74 -20.10 -6.43
C ILE A 524 -7.89 -21.31 -6.03
N ALA A 525 -6.73 -21.09 -5.40
CA ALA A 525 -5.77 -22.13 -5.07
C ALA A 525 -4.90 -21.81 -3.85
N GLN A 526 -4.30 -22.85 -3.26
CA GLN A 526 -3.23 -22.77 -2.26
C GLN A 526 -1.91 -23.16 -2.91
N PHE A 527 -0.83 -22.44 -2.63
CA PHE A 527 0.52 -22.77 -3.13
C PHE A 527 1.42 -23.39 -2.06
N PHE A 528 2.39 -24.16 -2.55
CA PHE A 528 3.36 -24.92 -1.77
C PHE A 528 4.74 -24.84 -2.43
N ARG A 529 5.78 -24.84 -1.60
CA ARG A 529 7.17 -24.95 -2.02
C ARG A 529 7.45 -26.31 -2.66
N VAL A 530 8.59 -26.47 -3.34
CA VAL A 530 8.97 -27.76 -3.95
C VAL A 530 9.27 -28.84 -2.91
N SER A 531 9.68 -28.48 -1.70
CA SER A 531 9.75 -29.32 -0.49
C SER A 531 8.38 -29.83 0.04
N GLY A 532 7.28 -29.41 -0.61
CA GLY A 532 5.90 -29.77 -0.28
C GLY A 532 5.27 -28.94 0.85
N SER A 533 6.06 -28.12 1.55
CA SER A 533 5.57 -27.27 2.64
C SER A 533 4.86 -26.01 2.11
N SER A 534 3.72 -25.63 2.70
CA SER A 534 3.12 -24.31 2.43
C SER A 534 3.81 -23.21 3.26
N THR A 535 3.80 -21.99 2.74
CA THR A 535 4.14 -20.74 3.45
C THR A 535 2.98 -20.24 4.34
N GLN A 536 1.75 -20.71 4.11
CA GLN A 536 0.54 -20.26 4.80
C GLN A 536 0.71 -20.20 6.34
N HIS A 537 0.45 -19.04 6.95
CA HIS A 537 0.71 -18.68 8.36
C HIS A 537 2.17 -18.71 8.87
N LYS A 538 3.11 -19.33 8.16
CA LYS A 538 4.50 -19.54 8.65
C LYS A 538 5.53 -18.63 8.00
N GLY A 539 5.34 -18.32 6.72
CA GLY A 539 6.31 -17.66 5.87
C GLY A 539 7.48 -18.55 5.45
N VAL A 540 8.43 -17.93 4.77
CA VAL A 540 9.81 -18.37 4.60
C VAL A 540 10.58 -17.88 5.82
N VAL A 541 11.21 -18.81 6.53
CA VAL A 541 12.14 -18.49 7.63
C VAL A 541 13.51 -18.24 6.99
N PRO A 542 14.18 -17.11 7.29
CA PRO A 542 15.51 -16.82 6.75
C PRO A 542 16.56 -17.77 7.32
N ASP A 543 17.63 -17.99 6.55
CA ASP A 543 18.79 -18.77 6.97
C ASP A 543 19.67 -17.99 7.95
N ILE A 544 19.73 -16.66 7.82
CA ILE A 544 20.33 -15.74 8.79
C ILE A 544 19.28 -14.70 9.21
N ALA A 545 18.82 -14.79 10.47
CA ALA A 545 17.73 -13.96 10.98
C ALA A 545 18.23 -12.62 11.55
N PHE A 546 17.61 -11.52 11.12
CA PHE A 546 17.68 -10.22 11.79
C PHE A 546 16.54 -10.10 12.83
N PRO A 547 16.74 -9.30 13.91
CA PRO A 547 15.71 -8.98 14.88
C PRO A 547 14.37 -8.53 14.26
N ALA A 548 13.26 -9.21 14.60
CA ALA A 548 11.96 -8.89 14.00
C ALA A 548 11.45 -7.50 14.44
N SER A 549 11.27 -6.59 13.47
CA SER A 549 10.74 -5.25 13.67
C SER A 549 9.25 -5.23 14.05
N VAL A 550 8.47 -6.18 13.54
CA VAL A 550 7.04 -6.33 13.83
C VAL A 550 6.75 -7.75 14.32
N ASP A 551 5.82 -7.88 15.29
CA ASP A 551 5.42 -9.17 15.84
C ASP A 551 4.48 -9.94 14.90
N ALA A 552 4.65 -11.26 14.82
CA ALA A 552 3.81 -12.15 14.01
C ALA A 552 2.35 -12.22 14.50
N THR A 553 2.10 -11.80 15.74
CA THR A 553 0.76 -11.65 16.33
C THR A 553 0.08 -10.34 15.94
N GLU A 554 0.83 -9.37 15.42
CA GLU A 554 0.34 -8.03 15.04
C GLU A 554 0.29 -7.84 13.52
N PHE A 555 1.22 -8.46 12.77
CA PHE A 555 1.28 -8.35 11.31
C PHE A 555 1.76 -9.65 10.64
N GLY A 556 0.94 -10.19 9.73
CA GLY A 556 1.19 -11.43 9.00
C GLY A 556 -0.12 -12.17 8.68
N GLU A 557 -0.06 -13.23 7.87
CA GLU A 557 -1.24 -14.06 7.52
C GLU A 557 -1.87 -14.72 8.76
N SER A 558 -1.09 -14.91 9.83
CA SER A 558 -1.51 -15.41 11.14
C SER A 558 -2.49 -14.50 11.89
N THR A 559 -2.67 -13.23 11.50
CA THR A 559 -3.55 -12.29 12.21
C THR A 559 -4.97 -12.20 11.65
N TYR A 560 -5.25 -12.89 10.53
CA TYR A 560 -6.59 -13.00 9.96
C TYR A 560 -7.34 -14.22 10.52
N ASP A 561 -8.44 -13.97 11.24
CA ASP A 561 -9.31 -15.00 11.85
C ASP A 561 -9.75 -16.11 10.86
N ASN A 562 -9.88 -15.78 9.57
CA ASN A 562 -10.35 -16.67 8.50
C ASN A 562 -9.31 -16.99 7.42
N ALA A 563 -8.02 -16.78 7.68
CA ALA A 563 -6.97 -17.31 6.81
C ALA A 563 -7.03 -18.85 6.71
N LEU A 564 -6.55 -19.40 5.58
CA LEU A 564 -6.52 -20.84 5.38
C LEU A 564 -5.49 -21.51 6.31
N PRO A 565 -5.74 -22.74 6.81
CA PRO A 565 -4.77 -23.43 7.64
C PRO A 565 -3.50 -23.80 6.87
N TRP A 566 -2.37 -23.86 7.59
CA TRP A 566 -1.14 -24.43 7.06
C TRP A 566 -1.34 -25.91 6.71
N SER A 567 -0.81 -26.33 5.57
CA SER A 567 -0.78 -27.75 5.19
C SER A 567 0.50 -28.11 4.43
N ARG A 568 0.72 -29.41 4.24
CA ARG A 568 1.85 -29.97 3.49
C ARG A 568 1.33 -30.96 2.44
N ILE A 569 2.00 -31.03 1.30
CA ILE A 569 1.80 -32.02 0.24
C ILE A 569 3.11 -32.76 -0.04
N ALA A 570 3.12 -33.67 -1.02
CA ALA A 570 4.34 -34.33 -1.45
C ALA A 570 5.39 -33.31 -1.94
N ALA A 571 6.67 -33.63 -1.74
CA ALA A 571 7.76 -32.87 -2.35
C ALA A 571 7.92 -33.28 -3.82
N VAL A 572 8.36 -32.35 -4.67
CA VAL A 572 8.73 -32.62 -6.06
C VAL A 572 10.25 -32.80 -6.12
N PRO A 573 10.77 -33.87 -6.76
CA PRO A 573 12.20 -33.98 -7.07
C PRO A 573 12.66 -32.78 -7.90
N HIS A 574 13.78 -32.17 -7.49
CA HIS A 574 14.39 -31.01 -8.14
C HIS A 574 15.91 -31.07 -7.98
N THR A 575 16.63 -30.29 -8.78
CA THR A 575 18.08 -30.13 -8.65
C THR A 575 18.40 -29.41 -7.34
N GLN A 576 19.27 -29.98 -6.52
CA GLN A 576 19.82 -29.31 -5.35
C GLN A 576 21.23 -28.82 -5.70
N TYR A 577 21.37 -27.51 -5.95
CA TYR A 577 22.66 -26.88 -6.26
C TYR A 577 23.58 -26.85 -5.04
N GLY A 578 23.00 -26.63 -3.86
CA GLY A 578 23.76 -26.49 -2.62
C GLY A 578 23.05 -26.93 -1.34
N ASN A 579 23.82 -26.92 -0.26
CA ASN A 579 23.36 -27.13 1.10
C ASN A 579 24.12 -26.15 2.01
N PHE A 580 23.53 -25.00 2.33
CA PHE A 580 24.18 -23.99 3.16
C PHE A 580 24.27 -24.35 4.65
N ALA A 581 23.62 -25.42 5.13
CA ALA A 581 23.60 -25.78 6.55
C ALA A 581 24.98 -25.90 7.23
N PRO A 582 26.06 -26.43 6.60
CA PRO A 582 27.41 -26.43 7.18
C PRO A 582 28.07 -25.04 7.26
N LEU A 583 27.57 -24.08 6.48
CA LEU A 583 28.07 -22.70 6.41
C LEU A 583 27.38 -21.79 7.44
N LEU A 584 26.09 -22.01 7.74
CA LEU A 584 25.29 -21.10 8.58
C LEU A 584 25.93 -20.81 9.96
N PRO A 585 26.42 -21.77 10.76
CA PRO A 585 27.00 -21.46 12.06
C PRO A 585 28.27 -20.59 11.99
N LYS A 586 29.02 -20.65 10.88
CA LYS A 586 30.17 -19.77 10.63
C LYS A 586 29.69 -18.35 10.30
N LEU A 587 28.66 -18.22 9.46
CA LEU A 587 28.06 -16.93 9.09
C LEU A 587 27.37 -16.26 10.27
N GLU A 588 26.60 -16.99 11.07
CA GLU A 588 25.96 -16.48 12.29
C GLU A 588 26.99 -15.91 13.26
N ALA A 589 28.14 -16.58 13.44
CA ALA A 589 29.22 -16.11 14.31
C ALA A 589 29.87 -14.81 13.78
N LEU A 590 30.11 -14.72 12.46
CA LEU A 590 30.65 -13.51 11.82
C LEU A 590 29.66 -12.34 11.87
N HIS A 591 28.40 -12.59 11.53
CA HIS A 591 27.27 -11.66 11.65
C HIS A 591 27.17 -11.11 13.08
N THR A 592 27.01 -11.99 14.07
CA THR A 592 26.91 -11.62 15.50
C THR A 592 28.10 -10.76 15.94
N THR A 593 29.32 -11.12 15.54
CA THR A 593 30.54 -10.37 15.88
C THR A 593 30.57 -8.98 15.22
N ARG A 594 30.04 -8.87 14.00
CA ARG A 594 29.98 -7.61 13.22
C ARG A 594 28.95 -6.66 13.81
N ILE A 595 27.71 -7.10 14.01
CA ILE A 595 26.63 -6.27 14.56
C ILE A 595 26.86 -5.86 16.03
N ALA A 596 27.61 -6.67 16.80
CA ALA A 596 28.08 -6.30 18.13
C ALA A 596 29.03 -5.08 18.15
N ASN A 597 29.53 -4.66 16.98
CA ASN A 597 30.39 -3.47 16.82
C ASN A 597 29.81 -2.42 15.84
N ASP A 598 28.88 -2.78 14.95
CA ASP A 598 28.20 -1.83 14.05
C ASP A 598 27.22 -0.94 14.81
N LYS A 599 27.49 0.37 14.82
CA LYS A 599 26.67 1.35 15.53
C LYS A 599 25.29 1.56 14.93
N GLU A 600 25.15 1.46 13.60
CA GLU A 600 23.87 1.65 12.94
C GLU A 600 22.95 0.46 13.13
N PHE A 601 23.50 -0.76 13.15
CA PHE A 601 22.74 -1.96 13.50
C PHE A 601 22.28 -1.91 14.97
N GLN A 602 23.16 -1.52 15.90
CA GLN A 602 22.81 -1.35 17.33
C GLN A 602 21.67 -0.33 17.54
N TRP A 603 21.69 0.79 16.82
CA TRP A 603 20.64 1.79 16.85
C TRP A 603 19.32 1.29 16.29
N TRP A 604 19.36 0.53 15.19
CA TRP A 604 18.17 -0.05 14.62
C TRP A 604 17.53 -1.11 15.56
N GLU A 605 18.34 -1.93 16.24
CA GLU A 605 17.80 -2.83 17.28
C GLU A 605 17.18 -2.08 18.47
N GLU A 606 17.79 -0.97 18.89
CA GLU A 606 17.26 -0.10 19.92
C GLU A 606 15.90 0.47 19.50
N ASP A 607 15.80 0.97 18.27
CA ASP A 607 14.57 1.53 17.69
C ASP A 607 13.47 0.46 17.58
N VAL A 608 13.80 -0.77 17.17
CA VAL A 608 12.86 -1.91 17.14
C VAL A 608 12.34 -2.25 18.54
N ARG A 609 13.22 -2.33 19.55
CA ARG A 609 12.81 -2.60 20.95
C ARG A 609 11.94 -1.47 21.51
N GLN A 610 12.28 -0.21 21.23
CA GLN A 610 11.49 0.94 21.64
C GLN A 610 10.12 0.94 20.97
N PHE A 611 10.07 0.77 19.64
CA PHE A 611 8.82 0.72 18.87
C PHE A 611 7.85 -0.34 19.42
N ARG A 612 8.31 -1.57 19.65
CA ARG A 612 7.47 -2.65 20.22
C ARG A 612 6.99 -2.32 21.64
N THR A 613 7.84 -1.68 22.45
CA THR A 613 7.48 -1.26 23.82
C THR A 613 6.42 -0.15 23.82
N GLU A 614 6.47 0.79 22.88
CA GLU A 614 5.48 1.84 22.72
C GLU A 614 4.17 1.31 22.11
N ALA A 615 4.25 0.48 21.05
CA ALA A 615 3.09 -0.11 20.38
C ALA A 615 2.24 -0.97 21.32
N ALA A 616 2.88 -1.75 22.19
CA ALA A 616 2.22 -2.58 23.20
C ALA A 616 1.37 -1.78 24.21
N LYS A 617 1.58 -0.47 24.36
CA LYS A 617 0.77 0.38 25.23
C LYS A 617 -0.64 0.60 24.68
N LYS A 618 -0.82 0.65 23.35
CA LYS A 618 -2.11 0.91 22.66
C LYS A 618 -2.78 2.26 22.97
N TYR A 619 -2.10 3.12 23.74
CA TYR A 619 -2.51 4.48 24.05
C TYR A 619 -1.35 5.46 23.90
N VAL A 620 -1.69 6.73 23.74
CA VAL A 620 -0.76 7.87 23.91
C VAL A 620 -1.16 8.69 25.14
N VAL A 621 -0.16 9.22 25.84
CA VAL A 621 -0.37 10.10 27.00
C VAL A 621 -0.66 11.52 26.50
N LEU A 622 -1.63 12.20 27.13
CA LEU A 622 -2.04 13.57 26.80
C LEU A 622 -1.35 14.63 27.68
N ASN A 623 -0.38 14.23 28.50
CA ASN A 623 0.46 15.13 29.27
C ASN A 623 1.48 15.84 28.36
N GLU A 624 1.52 17.17 28.39
CA GLU A 624 2.43 17.93 27.52
C GLU A 624 3.90 17.77 27.91
N ALA A 625 4.21 17.78 29.21
CA ALA A 625 5.58 17.70 29.71
C ALA A 625 6.21 16.34 29.36
N GLU A 626 5.48 15.24 29.56
CA GLU A 626 5.95 13.89 29.17
C GLU A 626 6.18 13.78 27.66
N ARG A 627 5.21 14.24 26.85
CA ARG A 627 5.31 14.15 25.38
C ARG A 627 6.39 15.08 24.82
N ARG A 628 6.66 16.21 25.47
CA ARG A 628 7.77 17.11 25.16
C ARG A 628 9.12 16.47 25.49
N ALA A 629 9.27 15.93 26.70
CA ALA A 629 10.50 15.26 27.12
C ALA A 629 10.87 14.07 26.22
N GLU A 630 9.88 13.27 25.79
CA GLU A 630 10.14 12.16 24.85
C GLU A 630 10.53 12.65 23.45
N ARG A 631 9.91 13.73 22.92
CA ARG A 631 10.36 14.35 21.66
C ARG A 631 11.78 14.92 21.76
N GLU A 632 12.09 15.66 22.83
CA GLU A 632 13.42 16.24 23.05
C GLU A 632 14.50 15.15 23.18
N LYS A 633 14.19 14.03 23.85
CA LYS A 633 15.05 12.84 23.92
C LYS A 633 15.28 12.22 22.55
N GLN A 634 14.23 12.02 21.75
CA GLN A 634 14.34 11.50 20.37
C GLN A 634 15.14 12.43 19.45
N ASP A 635 14.95 13.75 19.57
CA ASP A 635 15.69 14.76 18.79
C ASP A 635 17.17 14.80 19.18
N ALA A 636 17.49 14.71 20.47
CA ALA A 636 18.86 14.60 20.97
C ALA A 636 19.53 13.32 20.49
N GLN A 637 18.81 12.18 20.52
CA GLN A 637 19.29 10.88 20.02
C GLN A 637 19.56 10.94 18.51
N ARG A 638 18.67 11.51 17.68
CA ARG A 638 18.91 11.68 16.23
C ARG A 638 20.16 12.52 15.94
N LYS A 639 20.31 13.66 16.63
CA LYS A 639 21.50 14.53 16.48
C LYS A 639 22.78 13.85 16.93
N GLN A 640 22.76 13.12 18.04
CA GLN A 640 23.90 12.33 18.52
C GLN A 640 24.29 11.25 17.52
N ARG A 641 23.33 10.48 16.98
CA ARG A 641 23.57 9.46 15.96
C ARG A 641 24.16 10.06 14.67
N GLN A 642 23.70 11.24 14.25
CA GLN A 642 24.24 11.95 13.08
C GLN A 642 25.69 12.43 13.28
N GLU A 643 26.03 12.97 14.45
CA GLU A 643 27.41 13.36 14.75
C GLU A 643 28.33 12.13 14.89
N ILE A 644 27.84 11.01 15.43
CA ILE A 644 28.60 9.74 15.44
C ILE A 644 28.82 9.22 14.01
N ARG A 645 27.83 9.28 13.11
CA ARG A 645 28.01 8.93 11.68
C ARG A 645 29.14 9.72 11.04
N LYS A 646 29.13 11.04 11.26
CA LYS A 646 30.16 11.96 10.76
C LYS A 646 31.56 11.63 11.32
N GLN A 647 31.67 11.29 12.61
CA GLN A 647 32.94 10.86 13.23
C GLN A 647 33.44 9.52 12.69
N LEU A 648 32.53 8.61 12.32
CA LEU A 648 32.85 7.31 11.73
C LEU A 648 33.03 7.36 10.20
N GLY A 649 32.85 8.52 9.56
CA GLY A 649 32.91 8.65 8.10
C GLY A 649 31.76 7.95 7.35
N LEU A 650 30.66 7.65 8.05
CA LEU A 650 29.49 6.98 7.47
C LEU A 650 28.62 7.97 6.68
N PRO A 651 27.83 7.49 5.69
CA PRO A 651 26.83 8.30 5.02
C PRO A 651 25.89 8.96 6.03
N LEU A 652 25.68 10.27 5.87
CA LEU A 652 24.80 11.04 6.75
C LEU A 652 23.34 10.78 6.41
N ASP A 653 22.47 10.75 7.42
CA ASP A 653 21.03 10.66 7.20
C ASP A 653 20.52 12.02 6.69
N PRO A 654 19.97 12.11 5.46
CA PRO A 654 19.51 13.37 4.88
C PRO A 654 18.29 13.96 5.60
N LEU A 655 17.65 13.20 6.50
CA LEU A 655 16.49 13.60 7.29
C LEU A 655 16.82 13.70 8.80
N ALA A 656 18.09 13.73 9.20
CA ALA A 656 18.48 13.81 10.62
C ALA A 656 17.96 15.07 11.33
N ASP A 657 17.97 16.21 10.64
CA ASP A 657 17.49 17.50 11.14
C ASP A 657 15.97 17.71 10.92
N ASP A 658 15.30 16.76 10.26
CA ASP A 658 13.85 16.80 10.09
C ASP A 658 13.13 16.41 11.39
N SER A 659 11.95 16.96 11.61
CA SER A 659 11.11 16.60 12.74
C SER A 659 10.39 15.27 12.44
N SER A 660 10.39 14.35 13.39
CA SER A 660 9.65 13.08 13.25
C SER A 660 8.12 13.27 13.26
N ASP A 661 7.61 14.36 13.84
CA ASP A 661 6.17 14.65 13.91
C ASP A 661 5.90 16.17 13.92
N ASP A 662 5.60 16.72 12.74
CA ASP A 662 5.12 18.09 12.52
C ASP A 662 3.65 18.31 12.95
N GLY A 663 2.99 17.26 13.44
CA GLY A 663 1.58 17.23 13.82
C GLY A 663 0.60 17.23 12.63
N LEU A 664 1.10 17.32 11.40
CA LEU A 664 0.29 17.34 10.18
C LEU A 664 0.02 15.92 9.68
N THR A 665 -1.02 15.80 8.87
CA THR A 665 -1.38 14.63 8.06
C THR A 665 -1.00 14.88 6.60
N GLY A 666 -0.92 13.82 5.78
CA GLY A 666 -0.41 13.91 4.41
C GLY A 666 -1.13 14.94 3.51
N ASN A 667 -2.43 15.17 3.73
CA ASN A 667 -3.22 16.14 2.95
C ASN A 667 -3.10 17.58 3.49
N GLU A 668 -2.50 17.79 4.67
CA GLU A 668 -2.25 19.12 5.26
C GLU A 668 -0.81 19.61 4.98
N ARG A 669 0.08 18.72 4.58
CA ARG A 669 1.46 19.05 4.19
C ARG A 669 1.50 19.69 2.82
N ASP A 670 2.59 20.40 2.57
CA ASP A 670 2.99 20.84 1.23
C ASP A 670 3.39 19.61 0.42
N ILE A 671 2.57 19.23 -0.56
CA ILE A 671 2.71 18.00 -1.34
C ILE A 671 4.05 17.92 -2.07
N VAL A 672 4.59 19.04 -2.55
CA VAL A 672 5.88 19.07 -3.27
C VAL A 672 7.03 18.83 -2.29
N LYS A 673 6.96 19.39 -1.08
CA LYS A 673 7.94 19.12 -0.01
C LYS A 673 7.84 17.69 0.51
N ASP A 674 6.63 17.14 0.66
CA ASP A 674 6.42 15.76 1.12
C ASP A 674 6.95 14.75 0.08
N ALA A 675 6.69 14.95 -1.20
CA ALA A 675 7.27 14.15 -2.30
C ALA A 675 8.80 14.29 -2.39
N ALA A 676 9.35 15.50 -2.17
CA ALA A 676 10.80 15.70 -2.12
C ALA A 676 11.43 15.00 -0.91
N ARG A 677 10.75 14.99 0.24
CA ARG A 677 11.15 14.32 1.47
C ARG A 677 11.15 12.79 1.32
N GLU A 678 10.15 12.21 0.66
CA GLU A 678 10.12 10.78 0.33
C GLU A 678 11.35 10.35 -0.49
N LYS A 679 11.77 11.16 -1.47
CA LYS A 679 12.99 10.92 -2.26
C LYS A 679 14.31 11.02 -1.45
N LEU A 680 14.25 11.54 -0.23
CA LEU A 680 15.35 11.48 0.73
C LEU A 680 15.27 10.25 1.65
N VAL A 681 14.07 9.66 1.85
CA VAL A 681 13.90 8.40 2.60
C VAL A 681 14.65 7.25 1.92
N ASP A 682 14.55 7.15 0.59
CA ASP A 682 15.30 6.18 -0.23
C ASP A 682 16.83 6.38 -0.19
N LYS A 683 17.32 7.49 0.39
CA LYS A 683 18.76 7.80 0.56
C LYS A 683 19.26 7.69 2.00
N ARG A 684 18.43 7.21 2.92
CA ARG A 684 18.86 6.99 4.31
C ARG A 684 19.83 5.80 4.38
N PRO A 685 20.84 5.84 5.27
CA PRO A 685 21.73 4.70 5.48
C PRO A 685 20.95 3.44 5.86
N ASP A 686 21.20 2.34 5.15
CA ASP A 686 20.55 1.04 5.38
C ASP A 686 21.56 0.01 5.94
N PRO A 687 21.64 -0.14 7.28
CA PRO A 687 22.55 -1.11 7.90
C PRO A 687 22.15 -2.55 7.60
N LEU A 688 20.87 -2.85 7.37
CA LEU A 688 20.40 -4.22 7.09
C LEU A 688 20.85 -4.68 5.71
N LEU A 689 20.79 -3.78 4.73
CA LEU A 689 21.27 -4.05 3.37
C LEU A 689 22.80 -4.18 3.33
N ARG A 690 23.53 -3.29 4.02
CA ARG A 690 25.00 -3.41 4.18
C ARG A 690 25.41 -4.70 4.87
N GLU A 691 24.67 -5.12 5.89
CA GLU A 691 24.90 -6.39 6.58
C GLU A 691 24.61 -7.58 5.67
N SER A 692 23.54 -7.54 4.89
CA SER A 692 23.20 -8.60 3.93
C SER A 692 24.28 -8.77 2.84
N ALA A 693 24.82 -7.66 2.33
CA ALA A 693 25.98 -7.68 1.43
C ALA A 693 27.24 -8.22 2.13
N SER A 694 27.44 -7.90 3.40
CA SER A 694 28.56 -8.41 4.21
C SER A 694 28.48 -9.91 4.46
N ILE A 695 27.30 -10.45 4.80
CA ILE A 695 27.05 -11.89 4.96
C ILE A 695 27.28 -12.63 3.64
N LEU A 696 26.85 -12.07 2.50
CA LEU A 696 27.11 -12.65 1.19
C LEU A 696 28.63 -12.68 0.87
N SER A 697 29.36 -11.61 1.21
CA SER A 697 30.82 -11.56 1.09
C SER A 697 31.52 -12.59 1.97
N ASP A 698 31.08 -12.75 3.22
CA ASP A 698 31.60 -13.78 4.14
C ASP A 698 31.38 -15.19 3.58
N ALA A 699 30.20 -15.45 3.02
CA ALA A 699 29.89 -16.74 2.39
C ALA A 699 30.85 -17.04 1.23
N VAL A 700 31.09 -16.08 0.34
CA VAL A 700 32.05 -16.23 -0.76
C VAL A 700 33.47 -16.48 -0.22
N ASN A 701 33.93 -15.67 0.72
CA ASN A 701 35.29 -15.77 1.27
C ASN A 701 35.53 -17.11 2.00
N LEU A 702 34.55 -17.60 2.79
CA LEU A 702 34.62 -18.91 3.44
C LEU A 702 34.69 -20.06 2.41
N LEU A 703 33.89 -20.00 1.34
CA LEU A 703 33.84 -21.03 0.31
C LEU A 703 35.05 -21.02 -0.64
N GLU A 704 35.70 -19.87 -0.83
CA GLU A 704 36.98 -19.77 -1.57
C GLU A 704 38.17 -20.29 -0.73
N LYS A 705 38.17 -20.07 0.59
CA LYS A 705 39.29 -20.44 1.48
C LYS A 705 39.22 -21.89 1.99
N ASP A 706 38.03 -22.43 2.20
CA ASP A 706 37.81 -23.78 2.75
C ASP A 706 37.26 -24.72 1.67
N ARG A 707 38.14 -25.26 0.82
CA ARG A 707 37.74 -26.16 -0.29
C ARG A 707 36.94 -27.39 0.17
N PRO A 708 37.26 -28.07 1.30
CA PRO A 708 36.41 -29.13 1.84
C PRO A 708 34.98 -28.67 2.17
N LEU A 709 34.82 -27.50 2.81
CA LEU A 709 33.50 -26.91 3.04
C LEU A 709 32.80 -26.55 1.72
N SER A 710 33.54 -25.98 0.76
CA SER A 710 33.05 -25.61 -0.56
C SER A 710 32.39 -26.80 -1.28
N VAL A 711 33.03 -27.97 -1.28
CA VAL A 711 32.49 -29.21 -1.87
C VAL A 711 31.27 -29.75 -1.09
N GLN A 712 31.16 -29.49 0.21
CA GLN A 712 29.98 -29.87 1.00
C GLN A 712 28.78 -28.94 0.77
N VAL A 713 29.05 -27.65 0.56
CA VAL A 713 28.02 -26.61 0.42
C VAL A 713 27.55 -26.46 -1.02
N LEU A 714 28.45 -26.58 -2.01
CA LEU A 714 28.19 -26.44 -3.44
C LEU A 714 28.79 -27.65 -4.20
N PRO A 715 28.21 -28.86 -4.06
CA PRO A 715 28.71 -30.06 -4.73
C PRO A 715 28.55 -30.03 -6.26
N GLN A 716 27.63 -29.20 -6.77
CA GLN A 716 27.43 -28.89 -8.19
C GLN A 716 28.04 -27.50 -8.50
N SER A 717 29.34 -27.33 -8.23
CA SER A 717 30.09 -26.13 -8.65
C SER A 717 31.45 -26.51 -9.24
N THR A 718 31.61 -26.22 -10.54
CA THR A 718 32.79 -26.47 -11.36
C THR A 718 33.82 -25.34 -11.32
N GLY A 719 33.47 -24.17 -10.78
CA GLY A 719 34.31 -22.96 -10.88
C GLY A 719 34.20 -22.01 -9.68
N PRO A 720 35.27 -21.28 -9.34
CA PRO A 720 35.22 -20.25 -8.30
C PRO A 720 34.13 -19.21 -8.57
N GLY A 721 33.39 -18.82 -7.54
CA GLY A 721 32.30 -17.86 -7.66
C GLY A 721 31.03 -18.38 -8.32
N ARG A 722 30.90 -19.68 -8.61
CA ARG A 722 29.64 -20.29 -9.08
C ARG A 722 28.89 -20.98 -7.96
N TRP A 723 27.60 -20.67 -7.84
CA TRP A 723 26.66 -21.30 -6.90
C TRP A 723 25.68 -22.25 -7.62
N ALA A 724 25.62 -22.18 -8.94
CA ALA A 724 25.01 -23.17 -9.82
C ALA A 724 25.99 -23.47 -10.97
N ASP A 725 25.96 -24.70 -11.48
CA ASP A 725 26.68 -25.15 -12.68
C ASP A 725 25.84 -25.03 -13.95
#